data_AF-A0A840CR69-F1
#
_entry.id   AF-A0A840CR69-F1
#
_cell.length_a   1.000
_cell.length_b   1.000
_cell.length_c   1.000
_cell.angle_alpha   90.00
_cell.angle_beta   90.00
_cell.angle_gamma   90.00
#
_symmetry.space_group_name_H-M   'P 1'
#
loop_
_entity.id
_entity.type
_entity.pdbx_description
1 polymer ?
#
loop_
_entity_poly.entity_id
_entity_poly.type
_entity_poly.pdbx_seq_one_letter_code
_entity_poly.pdbx_strand_id
1 'polypeptide(L)'
;MKLKNKPTLLFIVGILLCGFFSCSDDSMSLPEQKINVARVTDVILTQAVNGGESLELNDVNAEINFVSQLTFDNKLNLWSNPTLEQTFAGAFDIEKENVTIVNDKDVKITSADITVDENNRLKIAFTKVDNSYSYMESSTITISVKAGLKTDLTDDDLGVLASTGYNGQATFYGEKADQNIKSNFVSVTSKIQLSEPYTIKGDLNNDKYKYQLNVIYFIPSDIKANPNFQRRISTILLKHQLFVMKWMKYWGYEEKSFGLPLDENGMVKVVVVNGKEKKADYPYDSSISVPKMKAEVEQHYTDNNLTWYSEHTLIVTATNGDVSETPFYGSGKWCYATDYEGMAYELYNIDPITGEAINPTPLTTNLIGGLLHELGHGLNAPHVGPTLSQKNDSQFGISLMGSGNTTYGKKPTFMHHTTAAIMNNCQLSATTDKTYYETTTGAVILEDPIIDGNNVTVKGSFTASRTVTDVIVRFYNSTETFLGGSSGYTSVAWVAKPDGNKFEITVPISELSVNTFKYKVGATILMDNGTTASVSLASIYRQENNTLVCETVKNDGTWAVITSHSIPVDDVANNFAAGLVDGISTTYMALVKPGKTYGGVTVAATESVWFTVNFKKQTEFNTITVVNRNFNVILNPKTVSFYGSNTNNGTDWVVIKKDVDLPDNKTNTIILDTPANYQYLKMTYDKWDTSGGSTMQITELELLNTK
;
A
#
# COMPACT_ATOMS: atom_id res chain seq x y z
N MET A 1 0.58 -91.54 -0.71
CA MET A 1 -0.02 -92.89 -0.55
C MET A 1 0.62 -93.56 0.67
N LYS A 2 -0.06 -94.48 1.38
CA LYS A 2 0.41 -95.23 2.58
C LYS A 2 0.70 -94.44 3.89
N LEU A 3 -0.39 -94.17 4.60
CA LEU A 3 -0.66 -94.40 6.04
C LEU A 3 0.43 -94.92 7.03
N LYS A 4 0.27 -94.47 8.30
CA LYS A 4 0.60 -95.10 9.63
C LYS A 4 2.08 -95.15 10.05
N ASN A 5 2.44 -94.68 11.26
CA ASN A 5 2.11 -95.31 12.56
C ASN A 5 2.03 -94.35 13.78
N LYS A 6 1.28 -94.80 14.81
CA LYS A 6 1.33 -94.45 16.26
C LYS A 6 1.97 -95.66 17.02
N PRO A 7 2.13 -95.76 18.37
CA PRO A 7 1.64 -94.97 19.53
C PRO A 7 2.81 -94.52 20.48
N THR A 8 2.85 -94.46 21.84
CA THR A 8 2.02 -94.98 22.96
C THR A 8 2.39 -94.39 24.36
N LEU A 9 1.41 -94.30 25.31
CA LEU A 9 1.52 -94.51 26.79
C LEU A 9 2.43 -93.56 27.65
N LEU A 10 2.29 -93.34 28.99
CA LEU A 10 1.27 -93.60 30.05
C LEU A 10 1.58 -92.73 31.32
N PHE A 11 0.62 -92.14 32.06
CA PHE A 11 0.08 -92.47 33.42
C PHE A 11 -0.74 -91.22 33.93
N ILE A 12 -1.73 -91.15 34.86
CA ILE A 12 -2.33 -91.98 35.95
C ILE A 12 -1.67 -91.80 37.34
N VAL A 13 -2.32 -91.52 38.49
CA VAL A 13 -3.69 -91.02 38.85
C VAL A 13 -3.77 -90.58 40.35
N GLY A 14 -4.71 -89.71 40.75
CA GLY A 14 -5.09 -89.43 42.17
C GLY A 14 -6.06 -88.22 42.31
N ILE A 15 -7.24 -88.18 42.94
CA ILE A 15 -8.13 -89.03 43.81
C ILE A 15 -8.39 -88.39 45.20
N LEU A 16 -9.66 -88.03 45.46
CA LEU A 16 -10.35 -88.03 46.76
C LEU A 16 -11.88 -88.02 46.54
N LEU A 17 -12.71 -88.33 47.55
CA LEU A 17 -14.19 -88.43 47.40
C LEU A 17 -14.95 -88.23 48.73
N CYS A 18 -15.93 -87.32 48.74
CA CYS A 18 -17.05 -87.17 49.71
C CYS A 18 -18.10 -86.20 49.13
N GLY A 19 -19.42 -86.43 49.16
CA GLY A 19 -20.15 -87.66 49.51
C GLY A 19 -21.67 -87.42 49.69
N PHE A 20 -22.48 -87.84 48.70
CA PHE A 20 -23.98 -87.80 48.69
C PHE A 20 -24.59 -86.36 48.73
N PHE A 21 -25.88 -86.10 48.46
CA PHE A 21 -27.05 -86.89 47.99
C PHE A 21 -27.80 -86.05 46.90
N SER A 22 -29.03 -86.27 46.40
CA SER A 22 -30.21 -87.08 46.76
C SER A 22 -30.92 -87.62 45.47
N CYS A 23 -32.25 -87.76 45.46
CA CYS A 23 -33.09 -87.89 44.25
C CYS A 23 -34.15 -86.79 44.20
N SER A 24 -34.30 -86.11 43.07
CA SER A 24 -35.58 -85.91 42.34
C SER A 24 -35.38 -84.99 41.14
N ASP A 25 -35.97 -85.34 39.99
CA ASP A 25 -36.42 -84.47 38.89
C ASP A 25 -35.64 -83.16 38.61
N ASP A 26 -34.63 -83.24 37.74
CA ASP A 26 -34.72 -82.54 36.45
C ASP A 26 -33.62 -83.01 35.47
N SER A 27 -34.00 -83.39 34.25
CA SER A 27 -33.03 -83.73 33.21
C SER A 27 -32.57 -82.46 32.49
N MET A 28 -31.80 -81.61 33.19
CA MET A 28 -31.19 -80.43 32.59
C MET A 28 -30.27 -80.83 31.45
N SER A 29 -30.70 -80.59 30.20
CA SER A 29 -29.77 -80.42 29.11
C SER A 29 -28.91 -79.19 29.42
N LEU A 30 -27.59 -79.38 29.47
CA LEU A 30 -26.68 -78.25 29.41
C LEU A 30 -27.00 -77.48 28.12
N PRO A 31 -27.35 -76.17 28.19
CA PRO A 31 -27.56 -75.41 26.99
C PRO A 31 -26.25 -75.37 26.20
N GLU A 32 -26.30 -75.56 24.89
CA GLU A 32 -25.23 -75.06 24.03
C GLU A 32 -25.08 -73.57 24.31
N GLN A 33 -23.98 -73.18 24.97
CA GLN A 33 -23.67 -71.78 25.17
C GLN A 33 -23.30 -71.20 23.80
N LYS A 34 -24.31 -70.72 23.08
CA LYS A 34 -24.15 -70.04 21.79
C LYS A 34 -23.34 -68.78 22.02
N ILE A 35 -22.02 -68.90 21.86
CA ILE A 35 -21.10 -67.77 21.79
C ILE A 35 -21.60 -66.90 20.63
N ASN A 36 -22.12 -65.72 20.96
CA ASN A 36 -22.71 -64.82 19.98
C ASN A 36 -21.57 -64.01 19.34
N VAL A 37 -20.86 -64.68 18.43
CA VAL A 37 -19.70 -64.12 17.71
C VAL A 37 -20.16 -62.99 16.79
N ALA A 38 -19.41 -61.89 16.78
CA ALA A 38 -19.67 -60.75 15.90
C ALA A 38 -19.45 -61.12 14.42
N ARG A 39 -20.37 -60.70 13.56
CA ARG A 39 -20.28 -60.81 12.09
C ARG A 39 -20.00 -59.46 11.46
N VAL A 40 -19.60 -59.42 10.18
CA VAL A 40 -19.43 -58.13 9.46
C VAL A 40 -20.71 -57.30 9.38
N THR A 41 -21.89 -57.95 9.53
CA THR A 41 -23.20 -57.30 9.61
C THR A 41 -23.54 -56.71 10.98
N ASP A 42 -22.71 -56.98 12.00
CA ASP A 42 -22.82 -56.46 13.37
C ASP A 42 -21.87 -55.25 13.59
N VAL A 43 -21.39 -54.68 12.47
CA VAL A 43 -20.55 -53.48 12.41
C VAL A 43 -21.29 -52.46 11.57
N ILE A 44 -21.36 -51.22 12.03
CA ILE A 44 -21.83 -50.07 11.24
C ILE A 44 -20.61 -49.27 10.81
N LEU A 45 -20.51 -48.96 9.51
CA LEU A 45 -19.48 -48.10 8.93
C LEU A 45 -20.14 -46.86 8.32
N THR A 46 -19.80 -45.68 8.83
CA THR A 46 -20.16 -44.37 8.25
C THR A 46 -18.91 -43.59 7.86
N GLN A 47 -19.07 -42.62 6.96
CA GLN A 47 -17.99 -41.73 6.52
C GLN A 47 -18.46 -40.29 6.34
N ALA A 48 -17.59 -39.33 6.64
CA ALA A 48 -17.80 -37.91 6.40
C ALA A 48 -16.52 -37.25 5.85
N VAL A 49 -16.66 -36.12 5.16
CA VAL A 49 -15.55 -35.23 4.76
C VAL A 49 -15.83 -33.84 5.32
N ASN A 50 -14.87 -33.28 6.07
CA ASN A 50 -15.01 -32.02 6.82
C ASN A 50 -16.31 -31.89 7.65
N GLY A 51 -16.87 -33.03 8.12
CA GLY A 51 -18.09 -33.09 8.92
C GLY A 51 -19.41 -33.27 8.15
N GLY A 52 -19.38 -33.37 6.82
CA GLY A 52 -20.56 -33.61 5.98
C GLY A 52 -20.40 -34.76 4.99
N GLU A 53 -21.41 -35.01 4.15
CA GLU A 53 -21.34 -36.00 3.06
C GLU A 53 -20.65 -35.44 1.79
N SER A 54 -20.44 -34.12 1.70
CA SER A 54 -19.75 -33.49 0.57
C SER A 54 -18.91 -32.26 0.95
N LEU A 55 -17.91 -31.97 0.12
CA LEU A 55 -17.02 -30.82 0.21
C LEU A 55 -16.76 -30.26 -1.20
N GLU A 56 -16.72 -28.93 -1.34
CA GLU A 56 -16.34 -28.25 -2.57
C GLU A 56 -15.05 -27.44 -2.35
N LEU A 57 -13.99 -27.81 -3.07
CA LEU A 57 -12.67 -27.19 -2.99
C LEU A 57 -12.63 -25.91 -3.83
N ASN A 58 -12.19 -24.81 -3.21
CA ASN A 58 -12.09 -23.48 -3.81
C ASN A 58 -10.68 -22.84 -3.63
N ASP A 59 -9.77 -23.50 -2.91
CA ASP A 59 -8.38 -23.10 -2.66
C ASP A 59 -7.47 -24.32 -2.79
N VAL A 60 -6.30 -24.18 -3.42
CA VAL A 60 -5.27 -25.24 -3.52
C VAL A 60 -4.69 -25.62 -2.14
N ASN A 61 -4.78 -24.72 -1.16
CA ASN A 61 -4.29 -24.94 0.21
C ASN A 61 -5.38 -25.49 1.17
N ALA A 62 -6.48 -26.04 0.65
CA ALA A 62 -7.58 -26.55 1.46
C ALA A 62 -7.20 -27.81 2.26
N GLU A 63 -7.42 -27.81 3.57
CA GLU A 63 -7.29 -29.01 4.41
C GLU A 63 -8.55 -29.87 4.27
N ILE A 64 -8.36 -31.15 3.94
CA ILE A 64 -9.42 -32.14 3.74
C ILE A 64 -9.29 -33.22 4.81
N ASN A 65 -10.29 -33.36 5.68
CA ASN A 65 -10.33 -34.36 6.74
C ASN A 65 -11.42 -35.39 6.45
N PHE A 66 -11.03 -36.59 6.05
CA PHE A 66 -11.93 -37.73 5.86
C PHE A 66 -12.05 -38.51 7.17
N VAL A 67 -13.26 -38.62 7.70
CA VAL A 67 -13.54 -39.32 8.96
C VAL A 67 -14.36 -40.56 8.69
N SER A 68 -13.88 -41.73 9.09
CA SER A 68 -14.60 -43.01 9.04
C SER A 68 -14.89 -43.50 10.45
N GLN A 69 -16.11 -43.93 10.72
CA GLN A 69 -16.49 -44.46 12.04
C GLN A 69 -16.97 -45.91 11.93
N LEU A 70 -16.36 -46.78 12.73
CA LEU A 70 -16.70 -48.21 12.86
C LEU A 70 -17.31 -48.46 14.25
N THR A 71 -18.60 -48.75 14.31
CA THR A 71 -19.32 -49.06 15.56
C THR A 71 -19.64 -50.55 15.63
N PHE A 72 -19.34 -51.20 16.77
CA PHE A 72 -19.44 -52.65 16.95
C PHE A 72 -20.51 -53.03 18.01
N ASP A 73 -21.47 -53.87 17.64
CA ASP A 73 -22.67 -54.22 18.44
C ASP A 73 -22.43 -55.19 19.63
N ASN A 74 -21.42 -54.91 20.47
CA ASN A 74 -21.18 -55.56 21.78
C ASN A 74 -21.34 -57.11 21.74
N LYS A 75 -20.58 -57.74 20.83
CA LYS A 75 -20.50 -59.19 20.59
C LYS A 75 -19.04 -59.62 20.63
N LEU A 76 -18.80 -60.92 20.84
CA LEU A 76 -17.44 -61.45 20.99
C LEU A 76 -16.70 -61.43 19.64
N ASN A 77 -15.61 -60.66 19.56
CA ASN A 77 -14.90 -60.32 18.32
C ASN A 77 -13.83 -61.37 17.95
N LEU A 78 -14.24 -62.45 17.28
CA LEU A 78 -13.33 -63.50 16.74
C LEU A 78 -12.81 -63.19 15.33
N TRP A 79 -12.55 -61.92 15.00
CA TRP A 79 -12.02 -61.51 13.70
C TRP A 79 -10.69 -62.21 13.36
N SER A 80 -10.47 -62.46 12.07
CA SER A 80 -9.24 -63.05 11.56
C SER A 80 -8.20 -61.98 11.22
N ASN A 81 -8.58 -61.00 10.41
CA ASN A 81 -7.75 -59.89 9.94
C ASN A 81 -8.62 -58.64 9.66
N PRO A 82 -9.17 -57.98 10.70
CA PRO A 82 -10.04 -56.83 10.54
C PRO A 82 -9.28 -55.68 9.84
N THR A 83 -9.81 -55.19 8.71
CA THR A 83 -9.10 -54.24 7.83
C THR A 83 -10.05 -53.18 7.31
N LEU A 84 -9.70 -51.89 7.42
CA LEU A 84 -10.34 -50.83 6.64
C LEU A 84 -9.48 -50.51 5.40
N GLU A 85 -10.10 -50.36 4.24
CA GLU A 85 -9.45 -49.88 3.01
C GLU A 85 -10.27 -48.74 2.38
N GLN A 86 -9.56 -47.75 1.83
CA GLN A 86 -10.13 -46.66 1.04
C GLN A 86 -9.14 -46.21 -0.04
N THR A 87 -9.65 -46.01 -1.26
CA THR A 87 -8.89 -45.37 -2.34
C THR A 87 -9.28 -43.91 -2.46
N PHE A 88 -8.29 -43.02 -2.49
CA PHE A 88 -8.44 -41.58 -2.64
C PHE A 88 -8.15 -41.16 -4.09
N ALA A 89 -8.59 -39.96 -4.48
CA ALA A 89 -8.24 -39.41 -5.80
C ALA A 89 -6.73 -39.15 -5.91
N GLY A 90 -6.16 -39.26 -7.12
CA GLY A 90 -4.75 -38.98 -7.38
C GLY A 90 -4.30 -37.56 -7.02
N ALA A 91 -5.25 -36.60 -7.04
CA ALA A 91 -5.06 -35.20 -6.67
C ALA A 91 -4.82 -34.95 -5.17
N PHE A 92 -5.20 -35.88 -4.28
CA PHE A 92 -5.01 -35.73 -2.84
C PHE A 92 -3.63 -36.24 -2.42
N ASP A 93 -3.04 -35.57 -1.44
CA ASP A 93 -1.82 -36.02 -0.77
C ASP A 93 -2.19 -36.79 0.51
N ILE A 94 -1.77 -38.06 0.59
CA ILE A 94 -2.24 -39.04 1.59
C ILE A 94 -1.03 -39.75 2.21
N GLU A 95 -0.59 -39.25 3.36
CA GLU A 95 0.49 -39.85 4.15
C GLU A 95 -0.07 -40.67 5.32
N LYS A 96 0.56 -41.80 5.65
CA LYS A 96 0.20 -42.63 6.82
C LYS A 96 0.41 -41.87 8.14
N GLU A 97 1.34 -40.91 8.17
CA GLU A 97 1.62 -40.01 9.28
C GLU A 97 0.41 -39.13 9.65
N ASN A 98 -0.43 -38.79 8.66
CA ASN A 98 -1.60 -37.93 8.81
C ASN A 98 -2.89 -38.71 9.15
N VAL A 99 -2.77 -40.01 9.42
CA VAL A 99 -3.86 -40.89 9.87
C VAL A 99 -3.89 -40.98 11.39
N THR A 100 -5.04 -40.71 11.98
CA THR A 100 -5.30 -40.86 13.42
C THR A 100 -6.43 -41.88 13.64
N ILE A 101 -6.29 -42.68 14.71
CA ILE A 101 -7.27 -43.71 15.08
C ILE A 101 -7.52 -43.58 16.58
N VAL A 102 -8.79 -43.39 16.98
CA VAL A 102 -9.22 -43.26 18.37
C VAL A 102 -10.45 -44.12 18.66
N ASN A 103 -10.72 -44.42 19.93
CA ASN A 103 -11.96 -45.05 20.38
C ASN A 103 -13.03 -44.01 20.78
N ASP A 104 -14.10 -44.50 21.41
CA ASP A 104 -15.26 -43.75 21.92
C ASP A 104 -14.93 -42.73 23.05
N LYS A 105 -13.67 -42.66 23.48
CA LYS A 105 -13.16 -41.82 24.57
C LYS A 105 -11.94 -41.00 24.14
N ASP A 106 -11.76 -40.80 22.84
CA ASP A 106 -10.63 -40.13 22.19
C ASP A 106 -9.24 -40.73 22.51
N VAL A 107 -9.19 -41.97 23.02
CA VAL A 107 -7.92 -42.66 23.32
C VAL A 107 -7.33 -43.22 22.03
N LYS A 108 -6.11 -42.80 21.70
CA LYS A 108 -5.39 -43.23 20.49
C LYS A 108 -5.16 -44.75 20.48
N ILE A 109 -5.62 -45.40 19.42
CA ILE A 109 -5.34 -46.81 19.12
C ILE A 109 -4.04 -46.88 18.30
N THR A 110 -3.08 -47.67 18.77
CA THR A 110 -1.79 -47.92 18.09
C THR A 110 -1.65 -49.34 17.54
N SER A 111 -2.62 -50.22 17.81
CA SER A 111 -2.68 -51.60 17.31
C SER A 111 -3.28 -51.68 15.90
N ALA A 112 -2.63 -51.03 14.94
CA ALA A 112 -2.95 -51.14 13.52
C ALA A 112 -1.72 -50.84 12.64
N ASP A 113 -1.53 -51.66 11.61
CA ASP A 113 -0.55 -51.42 10.55
C ASP A 113 -1.19 -50.52 9.47
N ILE A 114 -0.61 -49.33 9.26
CA ILE A 114 -1.12 -48.32 8.31
C ILE A 114 -0.19 -48.27 7.09
N THR A 115 -0.78 -48.42 5.91
CA THR A 115 -0.07 -48.41 4.62
C THR A 115 -0.84 -47.58 3.60
N VAL A 116 -0.13 -46.88 2.73
CA VAL A 116 -0.66 -46.21 1.54
C VAL A 116 0.16 -46.70 0.35
N ASP A 117 -0.50 -47.07 -0.75
CA ASP A 117 0.18 -47.50 -1.98
C ASP A 117 0.25 -46.39 -3.05
N GLU A 118 0.97 -46.66 -4.14
CA GLU A 118 1.18 -45.76 -5.29
C GLU A 118 -0.11 -45.29 -5.99
N ASN A 119 -1.26 -45.93 -5.71
CA ASN A 119 -2.57 -45.61 -6.26
C ASN A 119 -3.44 -44.83 -5.25
N ASN A 120 -2.83 -44.19 -4.26
CA ASN A 120 -3.52 -43.49 -3.15
C ASN A 120 -4.53 -44.39 -2.39
N ARG A 121 -4.28 -45.70 -2.32
CA ARG A 121 -5.08 -46.62 -1.50
C ARG A 121 -4.52 -46.73 -0.09
N LEU A 122 -5.23 -46.13 0.86
CA LEU A 122 -5.04 -46.34 2.29
C LEU A 122 -5.57 -47.72 2.69
N LYS A 123 -4.77 -48.43 3.48
CA LYS A 123 -5.11 -49.69 4.14
C LYS A 123 -4.67 -49.65 5.60
N ILE A 124 -5.61 -49.93 6.50
CA ILE A 124 -5.43 -50.02 7.94
C ILE A 124 -5.77 -51.44 8.36
N ALA A 125 -4.77 -52.27 8.66
CA ALA A 125 -4.96 -53.62 9.18
C ALA A 125 -4.83 -53.60 10.70
N PHE A 126 -5.92 -53.89 11.42
CA PHE A 126 -5.93 -53.89 12.87
C PHE A 126 -5.16 -55.11 13.42
N THR A 127 -4.33 -54.89 14.44
CA THR A 127 -3.47 -55.91 15.05
C THR A 127 -3.96 -56.27 16.46
N LYS A 128 -3.57 -57.45 16.95
CA LYS A 128 -4.09 -57.99 18.21
C LYS A 128 -3.43 -57.37 19.44
N VAL A 129 -4.23 -57.06 20.45
CA VAL A 129 -3.77 -56.74 21.82
C VAL A 129 -4.13 -57.90 22.73
N ASP A 130 -3.16 -58.41 23.49
CA ASP A 130 -3.29 -59.59 24.35
C ASP A 130 -3.91 -60.81 23.63
N ASN A 131 -3.51 -61.03 22.37
CA ASN A 131 -4.03 -62.04 21.43
C ASN A 131 -5.52 -61.88 21.00
N SER A 132 -6.17 -60.78 21.37
CA SER A 132 -7.59 -60.49 21.10
C SER A 132 -7.78 -59.24 20.22
N TYR A 133 -9.04 -59.01 19.82
CA TYR A 133 -9.53 -57.73 19.27
C TYR A 133 -10.55 -57.08 20.24
N SER A 134 -10.49 -57.39 21.54
CA SER A 134 -11.48 -56.94 22.52
C SER A 134 -11.45 -55.43 22.81
N TYR A 135 -10.39 -54.73 22.42
CA TYR A 135 -10.35 -53.26 22.43
C TYR A 135 -11.30 -52.63 21.38
N MET A 136 -11.84 -53.43 20.45
CA MET A 136 -12.85 -53.04 19.46
C MET A 136 -14.27 -53.43 19.89
N GLU A 137 -14.46 -54.09 21.04
CA GLU A 137 -15.78 -54.54 21.52
C GLU A 137 -16.52 -53.38 22.20
N SER A 138 -17.77 -53.13 21.82
CA SER A 138 -18.65 -52.08 22.39
C SER A 138 -18.21 -50.62 22.16
N SER A 139 -17.22 -50.38 21.29
CA SER A 139 -16.69 -49.04 20.98
C SER A 139 -17.08 -48.57 19.59
N THR A 140 -17.16 -47.25 19.39
CA THR A 140 -16.98 -46.64 18.07
C THR A 140 -15.50 -46.33 17.88
N ILE A 141 -14.89 -46.85 16.83
CA ILE A 141 -13.53 -46.50 16.40
C ILE A 141 -13.64 -45.41 15.34
N THR A 142 -13.10 -44.23 15.63
CA THR A 142 -13.04 -43.10 14.69
C THR A 142 -11.64 -43.04 14.08
N ILE A 143 -11.60 -43.06 12.75
CA ILE A 143 -10.39 -42.95 11.93
C ILE A 143 -10.48 -41.63 11.16
N SER A 144 -9.55 -40.72 11.40
CA SER A 144 -9.48 -39.43 10.69
C SER A 144 -8.21 -39.39 9.85
N VAL A 145 -8.37 -39.10 8.55
CA VAL A 145 -7.30 -38.95 7.56
C VAL A 145 -7.26 -37.48 7.15
N LYS A 146 -6.24 -36.75 7.61
CA LYS A 146 -5.93 -35.42 7.09
C LYS A 146 -5.21 -35.55 5.76
N ALA A 147 -5.63 -34.76 4.78
CA ALA A 147 -5.12 -34.73 3.42
C ALA A 147 -4.99 -33.28 2.93
N GLY A 148 -3.97 -33.04 2.13
CA GLY A 148 -3.88 -31.83 1.29
C GLY A 148 -4.29 -32.14 -0.15
N LEU A 149 -4.26 -31.11 -0.99
CA LEU A 149 -4.01 -31.30 -2.41
C LEU A 149 -2.50 -31.39 -2.66
N LYS A 150 -2.09 -32.12 -3.70
CA LYS A 150 -0.68 -32.23 -4.09
C LYS A 150 -0.09 -30.88 -4.53
N THR A 151 1.22 -30.74 -4.39
CA THR A 151 1.95 -29.51 -4.76
C THR A 151 2.25 -29.40 -6.25
N ASP A 152 2.12 -30.50 -7.00
CA ASP A 152 2.42 -30.65 -8.43
C ASP A 152 1.18 -30.96 -9.30
N LEU A 153 -0.02 -30.58 -8.83
CA LEU A 153 -1.30 -30.78 -9.53
C LEU A 153 -1.29 -30.30 -10.99
N THR A 154 -1.95 -31.08 -11.86
CA THR A 154 -2.25 -30.71 -13.24
C THR A 154 -3.71 -30.29 -13.44
N ASP A 155 -4.01 -29.64 -14.57
CA ASP A 155 -5.38 -29.36 -15.00
C ASP A 155 -6.23 -30.64 -15.15
N ASP A 156 -5.62 -31.79 -15.49
CA ASP A 156 -6.34 -33.07 -15.57
C ASP A 156 -6.72 -33.59 -14.17
N ASP A 157 -5.84 -33.47 -13.18
CA ASP A 157 -6.11 -33.88 -11.78
C ASP A 157 -7.29 -33.11 -11.18
N LEU A 158 -7.32 -31.79 -11.39
CA LEU A 158 -8.44 -30.95 -10.97
C LEU A 158 -9.65 -31.11 -11.89
N GLY A 159 -9.45 -31.35 -13.18
CA GLY A 159 -10.50 -31.58 -14.17
C GLY A 159 -11.38 -32.78 -13.83
N VAL A 160 -10.80 -33.86 -13.29
CA VAL A 160 -11.55 -34.99 -12.74
C VAL A 160 -12.43 -34.57 -11.56
N LEU A 161 -11.87 -33.81 -10.60
CA LEU A 161 -12.61 -33.30 -9.43
C LEU A 161 -13.69 -32.27 -9.80
N ALA A 162 -13.50 -31.49 -10.86
CA ALA A 162 -14.44 -30.47 -11.31
C ALA A 162 -15.58 -31.04 -12.18
N SER A 163 -15.29 -32.03 -13.03
CA SER A 163 -16.27 -32.60 -13.97
C SER A 163 -17.04 -33.80 -13.45
N THR A 164 -16.42 -34.63 -12.59
CA THR A 164 -17.03 -35.87 -12.06
C THR A 164 -17.05 -35.94 -10.54
N GLY A 165 -16.10 -35.28 -9.88
CA GLY A 165 -15.92 -35.33 -8.43
C GLY A 165 -15.29 -36.65 -7.96
N TYR A 166 -14.48 -36.57 -6.91
CA TYR A 166 -14.11 -37.77 -6.14
C TYR A 166 -15.35 -38.26 -5.40
N ASN A 167 -15.81 -39.47 -5.68
CA ASN A 167 -16.92 -40.10 -4.97
C ASN A 167 -16.40 -41.35 -4.25
N GLY A 168 -15.87 -41.13 -3.05
CA GLY A 168 -15.19 -42.14 -2.23
C GLY A 168 -16.12 -42.88 -1.29
N GLN A 169 -15.71 -44.09 -0.88
CA GLN A 169 -16.33 -44.84 0.21
C GLN A 169 -15.29 -45.79 0.82
N ALA A 170 -15.19 -45.86 2.15
CA ALA A 170 -14.39 -46.87 2.81
C ALA A 170 -15.06 -48.24 2.76
N THR A 171 -14.25 -49.30 2.85
CA THR A 171 -14.71 -50.70 2.90
C THR A 171 -14.01 -51.42 4.07
N PHE A 172 -14.78 -52.03 4.97
CA PHE A 172 -14.27 -52.79 6.10
C PHE A 172 -14.45 -54.30 5.89
N TYR A 173 -13.37 -55.06 6.07
CA TYR A 173 -13.31 -56.51 5.92
C TYR A 173 -13.11 -57.17 7.29
N GLY A 174 -13.83 -58.27 7.55
CA GLY A 174 -13.88 -58.91 8.88
C GLY A 174 -13.27 -60.31 8.96
N GLU A 175 -14.06 -61.33 8.59
CA GLU A 175 -13.67 -62.76 8.73
C GLU A 175 -12.95 -63.31 7.49
N LYS A 176 -13.38 -62.87 6.30
CA LYS A 176 -12.89 -63.28 4.97
C LYS A 176 -13.13 -62.15 3.97
N ALA A 177 -12.36 -62.11 2.88
CA ALA A 177 -12.40 -61.03 1.89
C ALA A 177 -13.74 -60.91 1.12
N ASP A 178 -14.54 -61.98 1.06
CA ASP A 178 -15.88 -61.99 0.46
C ASP A 178 -16.97 -61.37 1.36
N GLN A 179 -16.65 -61.07 2.63
CA GLN A 179 -17.56 -60.41 3.57
C GLN A 179 -17.01 -59.04 3.99
N ASN A 180 -17.66 -57.98 3.48
CA ASN A 180 -17.34 -56.59 3.78
C ASN A 180 -18.60 -55.75 4.04
N ILE A 181 -18.43 -54.67 4.80
CA ILE A 181 -19.37 -53.54 4.84
C ILE A 181 -18.72 -52.31 4.19
N LYS A 182 -19.54 -51.43 3.63
CA LYS A 182 -19.15 -50.21 2.94
C LYS A 182 -19.79 -49.00 3.59
N SER A 183 -19.08 -47.87 3.63
CA SER A 183 -19.66 -46.61 4.10
C SER A 183 -20.73 -46.08 3.13
N ASN A 184 -21.46 -45.06 3.57
CA ASN A 184 -22.01 -44.08 2.63
C ASN A 184 -20.89 -43.48 1.75
N PHE A 185 -21.26 -42.95 0.59
CA PHE A 185 -20.31 -42.17 -0.21
C PHE A 185 -20.02 -40.83 0.45
N VAL A 186 -18.81 -40.31 0.22
CA VAL A 186 -18.48 -38.89 0.38
C VAL A 186 -18.04 -38.32 -0.96
N SER A 187 -18.49 -37.10 -1.26
CA SER A 187 -18.20 -36.43 -2.53
C SER A 187 -17.26 -35.24 -2.32
N VAL A 188 -16.18 -35.15 -3.08
CA VAL A 188 -15.30 -33.98 -3.11
C VAL A 188 -15.21 -33.46 -4.53
N THR A 189 -15.72 -32.26 -4.74
CA THR A 189 -15.69 -31.55 -6.03
C THR A 189 -14.69 -30.39 -5.98
N SER A 190 -14.31 -29.87 -7.15
CA SER A 190 -13.40 -28.72 -7.26
C SER A 190 -13.99 -27.61 -8.15
N LYS A 191 -13.86 -26.36 -7.70
CA LYS A 191 -13.95 -25.16 -8.55
C LYS A 191 -12.58 -24.52 -8.82
N ILE A 192 -11.51 -25.12 -8.29
CA ILE A 192 -10.15 -24.68 -8.54
C ILE A 192 -9.87 -24.84 -10.04
N GLN A 193 -9.46 -23.74 -10.68
CA GLN A 193 -8.89 -23.72 -12.01
C GLN A 193 -7.39 -23.51 -11.83
N LEU A 194 -6.56 -24.46 -12.29
CA LEU A 194 -5.19 -24.10 -12.63
C LEU A 194 -5.27 -23.17 -13.85
N SER A 195 -4.50 -22.08 -13.81
CA SER A 195 -4.88 -20.92 -14.61
C SER A 195 -4.46 -21.07 -16.06
N GLU A 196 -5.37 -20.82 -17.01
CA GLU A 196 -5.09 -20.79 -18.47
C GLU A 196 -3.73 -20.15 -18.78
N PRO A 197 -2.95 -20.67 -19.75
CA PRO A 197 -1.58 -20.25 -20.02
C PRO A 197 -1.44 -18.72 -20.13
N TYR A 198 -0.38 -18.17 -19.53
CA TYR A 198 -0.27 -16.73 -19.31
C TYR A 198 0.05 -15.94 -20.59
N THR A 199 -1.01 -15.59 -21.32
CA THR A 199 -0.97 -14.93 -22.63
C THR A 199 -0.80 -13.41 -22.57
N ILE A 200 -1.01 -12.77 -21.41
CA ILE A 200 -0.82 -11.31 -21.27
C ILE A 200 0.65 -10.94 -21.50
N LYS A 201 0.87 -9.90 -22.29
CA LYS A 201 2.18 -9.26 -22.52
C LYS A 201 2.04 -7.74 -22.35
N GLY A 202 3.11 -7.12 -21.88
CA GLY A 202 3.26 -5.67 -21.75
C GLY A 202 4.12 -5.13 -22.90
N ASP A 203 5.18 -4.41 -22.57
CA ASP A 203 6.14 -3.93 -23.57
C ASP A 203 6.90 -5.11 -24.21
N LEU A 204 6.87 -5.19 -25.56
CA LEU A 204 7.61 -6.19 -26.33
C LEU A 204 9.14 -5.95 -26.32
N ASN A 205 9.58 -4.81 -25.79
CA ASN A 205 10.99 -4.43 -25.59
C ASN A 205 11.43 -4.59 -24.12
N ASN A 206 10.67 -5.28 -23.28
CA ASN A 206 10.96 -5.39 -21.85
C ASN A 206 12.37 -5.95 -21.55
N ASP A 207 12.88 -6.80 -22.45
CA ASP A 207 14.23 -7.38 -22.43
C ASP A 207 15.36 -6.35 -22.62
N LYS A 208 15.06 -5.15 -23.14
CA LYS A 208 16.04 -4.10 -23.43
C LYS A 208 16.26 -3.13 -22.26
N TYR A 209 15.39 -3.10 -21.25
CA TYR A 209 15.58 -2.24 -20.08
C TYR A 209 16.70 -2.78 -19.19
N LYS A 210 17.69 -1.94 -18.88
CA LYS A 210 18.86 -2.33 -18.06
C LYS A 210 18.56 -2.42 -16.57
N TYR A 211 17.48 -1.78 -16.13
CA TYR A 211 17.00 -1.80 -14.75
C TYR A 211 15.51 -2.15 -14.76
N GLN A 212 15.07 -2.90 -13.75
CA GLN A 212 13.67 -3.32 -13.64
C GLN A 212 13.10 -3.01 -12.26
N LEU A 213 11.78 -2.85 -12.17
CA LEU A 213 11.08 -2.62 -10.89
C LEU A 213 11.28 -3.82 -9.96
N ASN A 214 11.72 -3.59 -8.73
CA ASN A 214 11.69 -4.62 -7.70
C ASN A 214 10.24 -4.78 -7.22
N VAL A 215 9.63 -5.96 -7.41
CA VAL A 215 8.24 -6.22 -7.02
C VAL A 215 8.23 -7.22 -5.87
N ILE A 216 7.74 -6.76 -4.71
CA ILE A 216 7.64 -7.53 -3.48
C ILE A 216 6.17 -7.74 -3.12
N TYR A 217 5.84 -8.96 -2.70
CA TYR A 217 4.57 -9.28 -2.06
C TYR A 217 4.81 -9.54 -0.58
N PHE A 218 4.26 -8.68 0.27
CA PHE A 218 4.50 -8.68 1.71
C PHE A 218 3.30 -9.28 2.45
N ILE A 219 3.55 -10.27 3.31
CA ILE A 219 2.52 -11.04 4.02
C ILE A 219 2.74 -10.88 5.52
N PRO A 220 1.94 -10.08 6.25
CA PRO A 220 2.02 -9.99 7.72
C PRO A 220 1.75 -11.35 8.38
N SER A 221 2.29 -11.59 9.58
CA SER A 221 2.34 -12.94 10.19
C SER A 221 1.00 -13.52 10.64
N ASP A 222 -0.08 -12.72 10.66
CA ASP A 222 -1.46 -13.14 10.87
C ASP A 222 -2.31 -13.22 9.58
N ILE A 223 -1.69 -13.00 8.41
CA ILE A 223 -2.32 -12.99 7.09
C ILE A 223 -1.78 -14.16 6.24
N LYS A 224 -2.55 -14.58 5.22
CA LYS A 224 -2.11 -15.54 4.19
C LYS A 224 -1.84 -14.81 2.86
N ALA A 225 -1.14 -15.44 1.93
CA ALA A 225 -1.12 -14.95 0.55
C ALA A 225 -2.54 -15.07 -0.06
N ASN A 226 -3.11 -13.96 -0.56
CA ASN A 226 -4.30 -14.03 -1.42
C ASN A 226 -4.03 -14.98 -2.62
N PRO A 227 -4.98 -15.87 -3.00
CA PRO A 227 -4.84 -16.71 -4.18
C PRO A 227 -4.54 -15.93 -5.47
N ASN A 228 -3.79 -16.57 -6.36
CA ASN A 228 -3.42 -16.07 -7.69
C ASN A 228 -2.74 -14.69 -7.75
N PHE A 229 -2.18 -14.19 -6.63
CA PHE A 229 -1.58 -12.85 -6.55
C PHE A 229 -0.53 -12.60 -7.65
N GLN A 230 0.36 -13.55 -7.95
CA GLN A 230 1.38 -13.39 -8.97
C GLN A 230 0.76 -13.11 -10.35
N ARG A 231 -0.29 -13.84 -10.75
CA ARG A 231 -1.02 -13.59 -12.01
C ARG A 231 -1.66 -12.20 -12.01
N ARG A 232 -2.37 -11.86 -10.94
CA ARG A 232 -3.14 -10.59 -10.83
C ARG A 232 -2.21 -9.36 -10.85
N ILE A 233 -1.13 -9.38 -10.07
CA ILE A 233 -0.12 -8.31 -10.05
C ILE A 233 0.66 -8.26 -11.39
N SER A 234 0.96 -9.40 -12.00
CA SER A 234 1.56 -9.44 -13.34
C SER A 234 0.67 -8.77 -14.38
N THR A 235 -0.63 -9.07 -14.40
CA THR A 235 -1.56 -8.46 -15.36
C THR A 235 -1.63 -6.95 -15.14
N ILE A 236 -1.76 -6.48 -13.89
CA ILE A 236 -1.80 -5.04 -13.56
C ILE A 236 -0.55 -4.31 -14.09
N LEU A 237 0.65 -4.83 -13.81
CA LEU A 237 1.91 -4.17 -14.17
C LEU A 237 2.19 -4.23 -15.69
N LEU A 238 1.96 -5.36 -16.35
CA LEU A 238 2.12 -5.50 -17.79
C LEU A 238 1.10 -4.66 -18.58
N LYS A 239 -0.13 -4.55 -18.09
CA LYS A 239 -1.15 -3.64 -18.66
C LYS A 239 -0.77 -2.17 -18.45
N HIS A 240 -0.17 -1.83 -17.30
CA HIS A 240 0.33 -0.48 -17.06
C HIS A 240 1.55 -0.12 -17.92
N GLN A 241 2.41 -1.09 -18.30
CA GLN A 241 3.49 -0.81 -19.27
C GLN A 241 2.94 -0.22 -20.58
N LEU A 242 1.85 -0.81 -21.11
CA LEU A 242 1.19 -0.35 -22.34
C LEU A 242 0.58 1.05 -22.18
N PHE A 243 -0.04 1.32 -21.03
CA PHE A 243 -0.55 2.65 -20.68
C PHE A 243 0.55 3.71 -20.70
N VAL A 244 1.72 3.42 -20.12
CA VAL A 244 2.88 4.32 -20.16
C VAL A 244 3.38 4.51 -21.59
N MET A 245 3.55 3.44 -22.38
CA MET A 245 4.03 3.54 -23.77
C MET A 245 3.13 4.44 -24.64
N LYS A 246 1.80 4.27 -24.55
CA LYS A 246 0.82 5.11 -25.26
C LYS A 246 1.09 6.60 -25.00
N TRP A 247 1.21 6.97 -23.73
CA TRP A 247 1.33 8.38 -23.34
C TRP A 247 2.75 8.93 -23.55
N MET A 248 3.80 8.12 -23.38
CA MET A 248 5.17 8.51 -23.77
C MET A 248 5.23 8.90 -25.25
N LYS A 249 4.66 8.06 -26.12
CA LYS A 249 4.53 8.32 -27.56
C LYS A 249 3.65 9.54 -27.86
N TYR A 250 2.50 9.67 -27.18
CA TYR A 250 1.57 10.79 -27.36
C TYR A 250 2.26 12.14 -27.10
N TRP A 251 3.08 12.21 -26.04
CA TRP A 251 3.83 13.42 -25.67
C TRP A 251 5.15 13.61 -26.45
N GLY A 252 5.42 12.79 -27.47
CA GLY A 252 6.58 12.93 -28.37
C GLY A 252 7.90 12.38 -27.83
N TYR A 253 7.87 11.52 -26.81
CA TYR A 253 9.03 10.74 -26.37
C TYR A 253 9.09 9.41 -27.15
N GLU A 254 10.17 8.65 -26.92
CA GLU A 254 10.29 7.27 -27.39
C GLU A 254 9.11 6.41 -26.90
N GLU A 255 8.64 5.46 -27.71
CA GLU A 255 7.56 4.53 -27.36
C GLU A 255 8.07 3.44 -26.40
N LYS A 256 8.41 3.87 -25.19
CA LYS A 256 9.03 3.07 -24.13
C LYS A 256 8.24 3.11 -22.82
N SER A 257 8.67 2.30 -21.86
CA SER A 257 8.00 2.03 -20.59
C SER A 257 9.00 1.92 -19.43
N PHE A 258 8.62 1.23 -18.35
CA PHE A 258 9.49 0.78 -17.26
C PHE A 258 9.80 -0.71 -17.41
N GLY A 259 11.04 -1.13 -17.13
CA GLY A 259 11.40 -2.55 -17.09
C GLY A 259 10.72 -3.33 -15.96
N LEU A 260 10.30 -4.56 -16.25
CA LEU A 260 9.82 -5.55 -15.28
C LEU A 260 10.68 -6.81 -15.32
N PRO A 261 11.02 -7.43 -14.17
CA PRO A 261 11.70 -8.71 -14.15
C PRO A 261 10.70 -9.80 -14.47
N LEU A 262 10.85 -10.50 -15.61
CA LEU A 262 9.91 -11.54 -16.05
C LEU A 262 10.44 -12.96 -15.84
N ASP A 263 9.53 -13.90 -15.61
CA ASP A 263 9.79 -15.35 -15.63
C ASP A 263 9.61 -15.96 -17.03
N GLU A 264 9.79 -17.29 -17.13
CA GLU A 264 9.70 -18.04 -18.40
C GLU A 264 8.28 -18.08 -18.99
N ASN A 265 7.24 -17.87 -18.18
CA ASN A 265 5.86 -17.72 -18.63
C ASN A 265 5.54 -16.27 -19.07
N GLY A 266 6.45 -15.34 -18.78
CA GLY A 266 6.27 -13.90 -18.98
C GLY A 266 5.35 -13.26 -17.94
N MET A 267 5.18 -13.90 -16.77
CA MET A 267 4.67 -13.23 -15.57
C MET A 267 5.81 -12.44 -14.90
N VAL A 268 5.45 -11.50 -14.03
CA VAL A 268 6.42 -10.74 -13.23
C VAL A 268 6.96 -11.63 -12.12
N LYS A 269 8.29 -11.60 -11.93
CA LYS A 269 8.99 -12.20 -10.79
C LYS A 269 8.70 -11.37 -9.54
N VAL A 270 7.83 -11.89 -8.69
CA VAL A 270 7.43 -11.27 -7.43
C VAL A 270 8.16 -11.96 -6.28
N VAL A 271 8.92 -11.21 -5.49
CA VAL A 271 9.62 -11.74 -4.29
C VAL A 271 8.64 -11.76 -3.12
N VAL A 272 8.43 -12.92 -2.50
CA VAL A 272 7.51 -13.08 -1.37
C VAL A 272 8.25 -12.89 -0.05
N VAL A 273 7.84 -11.89 0.74
CA VAL A 273 8.42 -11.56 2.04
C VAL A 273 7.37 -11.77 3.13
N ASN A 274 7.60 -12.74 4.00
CA ASN A 274 6.80 -12.93 5.21
C ASN A 274 7.25 -11.91 6.26
N GLY A 275 6.35 -11.04 6.67
CA GLY A 275 6.54 -10.09 7.75
C GLY A 275 6.59 -10.78 9.10
N LYS A 276 7.37 -10.22 10.03
CA LYS A 276 7.58 -10.78 11.38
C LYS A 276 6.38 -10.57 12.29
N GLU A 277 5.76 -9.39 12.22
CA GLU A 277 4.66 -8.97 13.08
C GLU A 277 3.31 -9.04 12.37
N LYS A 278 2.23 -8.62 13.03
CA LYS A 278 0.87 -8.68 12.50
C LYS A 278 0.56 -7.49 11.60
N LYS A 279 -0.51 -7.59 10.81
CA LYS A 279 -1.02 -6.50 9.94
C LYS A 279 -1.18 -5.18 10.71
N ALA A 280 -1.70 -5.23 11.94
CA ALA A 280 -1.89 -4.05 12.79
C ALA A 280 -0.56 -3.34 13.17
N ASP A 281 0.56 -4.06 13.16
CA ASP A 281 1.90 -3.52 13.44
C ASP A 281 2.57 -2.94 12.19
N TYR A 282 1.89 -2.93 11.04
CA TYR A 282 2.25 -2.22 9.81
C TYR A 282 1.11 -1.26 9.41
N PRO A 283 0.81 -0.21 10.20
CA PRO A 283 -0.30 0.71 9.95
C PRO A 283 -0.09 1.61 8.73
N TYR A 284 -1.10 2.40 8.36
CA TYR A 284 -0.97 3.44 7.33
C TYR A 284 0.05 4.54 7.71
N ASP A 285 0.44 4.69 8.99
CA ASP A 285 1.49 5.63 9.38
C ASP A 285 2.85 5.28 8.75
N SER A 286 3.28 6.11 7.79
CA SER A 286 4.54 5.94 7.05
C SER A 286 5.78 6.13 7.91
N SER A 287 5.68 6.79 9.08
CA SER A 287 6.78 6.88 10.04
C SER A 287 7.06 5.55 10.76
N ILE A 288 6.06 4.65 10.79
CA ILE A 288 6.15 3.31 11.38
C ILE A 288 6.45 2.27 10.30
N SER A 289 5.63 2.22 9.25
CA SER A 289 5.65 1.11 8.29
C SER A 289 6.79 1.18 7.28
N VAL A 290 7.16 2.37 6.77
CA VAL A 290 8.26 2.50 5.79
C VAL A 290 9.58 1.95 6.34
N PRO A 291 10.12 2.40 7.50
CA PRO A 291 11.40 1.90 7.99
C PRO A 291 11.34 0.41 8.37
N LYS A 292 10.21 -0.06 8.91
CA LYS A 292 10.03 -1.44 9.36
C LYS A 292 9.97 -2.43 8.19
N MET A 293 9.04 -2.22 7.25
CA MET A 293 8.90 -3.07 6.07
C MET A 293 10.16 -3.04 5.21
N LYS A 294 10.79 -1.87 5.07
CA LYS A 294 12.06 -1.74 4.33
C LYS A 294 13.16 -2.60 4.95
N ALA A 295 13.38 -2.51 6.26
CA ALA A 295 14.40 -3.33 6.93
C ALA A 295 14.11 -4.84 6.84
N GLU A 296 12.83 -5.25 6.88
CA GLU A 296 12.45 -6.66 6.71
C GLU A 296 12.68 -7.17 5.28
N VAL A 297 12.40 -6.36 4.26
CA VAL A 297 12.69 -6.69 2.85
C VAL A 297 14.20 -6.71 2.57
N GLU A 298 14.96 -5.72 3.05
CA GLU A 298 16.42 -5.67 2.89
C GLU A 298 17.12 -6.85 3.59
N GLN A 299 16.63 -7.26 4.77
CA GLN A 299 17.07 -8.49 5.43
C GLN A 299 16.72 -9.74 4.61
N HIS A 300 15.47 -9.86 4.11
CA HIS A 300 15.08 -11.01 3.29
C HIS A 300 15.92 -11.14 2.01
N TYR A 301 16.23 -10.05 1.32
CA TYR A 301 17.14 -10.06 0.17
C TYR A 301 18.54 -10.54 0.56
N THR A 302 19.04 -10.13 1.72
CA THR A 302 20.35 -10.56 2.24
C THR A 302 20.35 -12.06 2.57
N ASP A 303 19.36 -12.53 3.33
CA ASP A 303 19.26 -13.92 3.80
C ASP A 303 19.12 -14.92 2.63
N ASN A 304 18.45 -14.51 1.55
CA ASN A 304 18.19 -15.34 0.38
C ASN A 304 19.14 -15.06 -0.81
N ASN A 305 20.19 -14.24 -0.61
CA ASN A 305 21.16 -13.83 -1.64
C ASN A 305 20.52 -13.24 -2.93
N LEU A 306 19.42 -12.51 -2.78
CA LEU A 306 18.70 -11.89 -3.89
C LEU A 306 19.40 -10.61 -4.36
N THR A 307 19.34 -10.34 -5.67
CA THR A 307 19.90 -9.13 -6.28
C THR A 307 18.79 -8.12 -6.59
N TRP A 308 19.03 -6.85 -6.28
CA TRP A 308 18.15 -5.73 -6.62
C TRP A 308 18.27 -5.38 -8.12
N TYR A 309 17.14 -5.25 -8.80
CA TYR A 309 17.05 -4.92 -10.24
C TYR A 309 17.17 -3.40 -10.53
N SER A 310 16.96 -2.56 -9.52
CA SER A 310 17.01 -1.09 -9.57
C SER A 310 16.95 -0.49 -8.17
N GLU A 311 16.95 0.84 -8.05
CA GLU A 311 16.59 1.53 -6.80
C GLU A 311 15.07 1.68 -6.56
N HIS A 312 14.23 1.23 -7.52
CA HIS A 312 12.78 1.42 -7.50
C HIS A 312 12.07 0.17 -7.02
N THR A 313 11.15 0.34 -6.05
CA THR A 313 10.57 -0.81 -5.33
C THR A 313 9.06 -0.63 -5.13
N LEU A 314 8.29 -1.61 -5.59
CA LEU A 314 6.87 -1.75 -5.27
C LEU A 314 6.68 -2.86 -4.24
N ILE A 315 6.10 -2.51 -3.09
CA ILE A 315 5.63 -3.45 -2.07
C ILE A 315 4.10 -3.53 -2.17
N VAL A 316 3.59 -4.75 -2.34
CA VAL A 316 2.16 -5.04 -2.33
C VAL A 316 1.84 -5.91 -1.12
N THR A 317 1.02 -5.39 -0.21
CA THR A 317 0.70 -6.04 1.07
C THR A 317 -0.54 -6.91 0.95
N ALA A 318 -0.46 -8.19 1.29
CA ALA A 318 -1.62 -9.08 1.37
C ALA A 318 -2.55 -8.68 2.53
N THR A 319 -3.87 -8.71 2.33
CA THR A 319 -4.85 -8.33 3.37
C THR A 319 -6.07 -9.24 3.51
N ASN A 320 -6.24 -10.25 2.65
CA ASN A 320 -7.39 -11.17 2.68
C ASN A 320 -8.77 -10.46 2.70
N GLY A 321 -8.85 -9.24 2.15
CA GLY A 321 -10.06 -8.42 2.05
C GLY A 321 -10.11 -7.20 2.97
N ASP A 322 -9.37 -7.18 4.08
CA ASP A 322 -9.31 -6.02 4.98
C ASP A 322 -8.25 -5.01 4.55
N VAL A 323 -8.56 -4.17 3.56
CA VAL A 323 -7.64 -3.12 3.08
C VAL A 323 -7.51 -1.91 4.03
N SER A 324 -8.13 -1.93 5.23
CA SER A 324 -8.04 -0.82 6.18
C SER A 324 -6.64 -0.70 6.80
N GLU A 325 -6.25 0.51 7.20
CA GLU A 325 -4.97 0.84 7.88
C GLU A 325 -3.71 0.22 7.24
N THR A 326 -3.72 -0.03 5.93
CA THR A 326 -2.63 -0.72 5.22
C THR A 326 -1.78 0.30 4.42
N PRO A 327 -0.43 0.22 4.42
CA PRO A 327 0.45 1.10 3.66
C PRO A 327 0.05 1.27 2.19
N PHE A 328 -0.27 2.50 1.82
CA PHE A 328 -0.78 2.86 0.50
C PHE A 328 -0.32 4.27 0.13
N TYR A 329 0.95 4.41 -0.25
CA TYR A 329 1.61 5.68 -0.55
C TYR A 329 2.97 5.49 -1.26
N GLY A 330 3.40 6.50 -2.01
CA GLY A 330 4.81 6.69 -2.37
C GLY A 330 5.69 7.16 -1.20
N SER A 331 6.95 6.70 -1.16
CA SER A 331 7.99 7.14 -0.22
C SER A 331 9.37 7.09 -0.89
N GLY A 332 9.78 8.23 -1.47
CA GLY A 332 10.97 8.29 -2.33
C GLY A 332 10.80 7.41 -3.58
N LYS A 333 11.76 6.53 -3.85
CA LYS A 333 11.71 5.55 -4.97
C LYS A 333 10.95 4.27 -4.62
N TRP A 334 10.43 4.17 -3.39
CA TRP A 334 9.66 3.03 -2.92
C TRP A 334 8.17 3.40 -2.92
N CYS A 335 7.30 2.45 -3.23
CA CYS A 335 5.86 2.63 -3.18
C CYS A 335 5.19 1.43 -2.51
N TYR A 336 4.13 1.74 -1.78
CA TYR A 336 3.38 0.79 -0.97
C TYR A 336 1.95 0.73 -1.50
N ALA A 337 1.43 -0.48 -1.66
CA ALA A 337 0.07 -0.77 -2.05
C ALA A 337 -0.46 -2.00 -1.29
N THR A 338 -1.74 -2.30 -1.47
CA THR A 338 -2.42 -3.47 -0.90
C THR A 338 -2.94 -4.39 -2.00
N ASP A 339 -3.10 -5.68 -1.67
CA ASP A 339 -3.79 -6.66 -2.49
C ASP A 339 -4.86 -7.42 -1.70
N TYR A 340 -5.96 -7.74 -2.38
CA TYR A 340 -7.00 -8.66 -1.92
C TYR A 340 -7.50 -9.50 -3.11
N GLU A 341 -8.12 -10.64 -2.85
CA GLU A 341 -8.49 -11.64 -3.88
C GLU A 341 -9.25 -11.08 -5.10
N GLY A 342 -10.14 -10.10 -4.88
CA GLY A 342 -10.94 -9.46 -5.93
C GLY A 342 -10.19 -8.41 -6.78
N MET A 343 -8.92 -8.14 -6.48
CA MET A 343 -8.07 -7.23 -7.24
C MET A 343 -7.49 -7.93 -8.48
N ALA A 344 -8.36 -8.29 -9.42
CA ALA A 344 -8.00 -8.91 -10.70
C ALA A 344 -8.45 -8.01 -11.86
N TYR A 345 -7.56 -7.73 -12.80
CA TYR A 345 -7.82 -6.83 -13.93
C TYR A 345 -8.87 -7.43 -14.91
N GLU A 346 -8.87 -8.75 -15.00
CA GLU A 346 -9.71 -9.60 -15.84
C GLU A 346 -11.19 -9.55 -15.43
N LEU A 347 -11.49 -9.43 -14.12
CA LEU A 347 -12.88 -9.36 -13.60
C LEU A 347 -13.64 -8.11 -14.05
N TYR A 348 -12.91 -7.06 -14.43
CA TYR A 348 -13.49 -5.75 -14.80
C TYR A 348 -13.40 -5.46 -16.29
N ASN A 349 -12.66 -6.29 -17.03
CA ASN A 349 -12.30 -6.13 -18.44
C ASN A 349 -11.87 -4.69 -18.76
N ILE A 350 -10.83 -4.24 -18.06
CA ILE A 350 -10.24 -2.90 -18.25
C ILE A 350 -9.45 -2.90 -19.57
N ASP A 351 -9.62 -1.85 -20.39
CA ASP A 351 -8.76 -1.59 -21.53
C ASP A 351 -7.46 -0.88 -21.09
N PRO A 352 -6.26 -1.45 -21.33
CA PRO A 352 -4.99 -0.83 -20.97
C PRO A 352 -4.66 0.46 -21.74
N ILE A 353 -5.31 0.70 -22.87
CA ILE A 353 -5.05 1.87 -23.73
C ILE A 353 -5.88 3.08 -23.26
N THR A 354 -7.12 2.87 -22.80
CA THR A 354 -8.01 3.96 -22.37
C THR A 354 -8.15 4.11 -20.85
N GLY A 355 -7.97 3.02 -20.09
CA GLY A 355 -8.32 2.96 -18.68
C GLY A 355 -9.83 2.88 -18.43
N GLU A 356 -10.64 2.47 -19.40
CA GLU A 356 -12.08 2.22 -19.23
C GLU A 356 -12.37 0.75 -18.91
N ALA A 357 -13.46 0.48 -18.18
CA ALA A 357 -13.87 -0.87 -17.78
C ALA A 357 -15.33 -1.13 -18.13
N ILE A 358 -15.68 -2.38 -18.45
CA ILE A 358 -17.06 -2.72 -18.83
C ILE A 358 -17.98 -2.90 -17.59
N ASN A 359 -17.46 -3.44 -16.48
CA ASN A 359 -18.27 -3.74 -15.28
C ASN A 359 -17.59 -3.31 -13.95
N PRO A 360 -17.17 -2.04 -13.77
CA PRO A 360 -16.36 -1.62 -12.62
C PRO A 360 -17.08 -1.73 -11.26
N THR A 361 -16.46 -2.40 -10.28
CA THR A 361 -16.79 -2.20 -8.86
C THR A 361 -15.95 -1.05 -8.29
N PRO A 362 -16.47 -0.25 -7.33
CA PRO A 362 -15.73 0.88 -6.77
C PRO A 362 -14.41 0.50 -6.08
N LEU A 363 -14.35 -0.67 -5.45
CA LEU A 363 -13.19 -1.11 -4.67
C LEU A 363 -11.98 -1.42 -5.57
N THR A 364 -12.15 -2.27 -6.60
CA THR A 364 -11.03 -2.64 -7.48
C THR A 364 -10.57 -1.48 -8.37
N THR A 365 -11.49 -0.62 -8.81
CA THR A 365 -11.15 0.64 -9.51
C THR A 365 -10.16 1.45 -8.68
N ASN A 366 -10.52 1.74 -7.42
CA ASN A 366 -9.73 2.59 -6.54
C ASN A 366 -8.38 1.95 -6.16
N LEU A 367 -8.32 0.61 -6.00
CA LEU A 367 -7.10 -0.07 -5.57
C LEU A 367 -6.13 -0.34 -6.72
N ILE A 368 -6.60 -0.67 -7.93
CA ILE A 368 -5.72 -0.73 -9.12
C ILE A 368 -5.28 0.68 -9.51
N GLY A 369 -6.20 1.64 -9.62
CA GLY A 369 -5.87 3.03 -9.94
C GLY A 369 -4.94 3.66 -8.89
N GLY A 370 -5.15 3.35 -7.62
CA GLY A 370 -4.28 3.75 -6.52
C GLY A 370 -2.89 3.11 -6.58
N LEU A 371 -2.77 1.79 -6.76
CA LEU A 371 -1.46 1.12 -6.88
C LEU A 371 -0.61 1.76 -8.00
N LEU A 372 -1.24 2.12 -9.13
CA LEU A 372 -0.57 2.77 -10.25
C LEU A 372 -0.24 4.25 -10.00
N HIS A 373 -0.99 4.93 -9.13
CA HIS A 373 -0.69 6.29 -8.63
C HIS A 373 0.50 6.26 -7.67
N GLU A 374 0.51 5.36 -6.68
CA GLU A 374 1.63 5.21 -5.74
C GLU A 374 2.89 4.73 -6.44
N LEU A 375 2.77 3.83 -7.44
CA LEU A 375 3.87 3.50 -8.34
C LEU A 375 4.37 4.74 -9.10
N GLY A 376 3.49 5.60 -9.59
CA GLY A 376 3.88 6.90 -10.18
C GLY A 376 4.74 7.75 -9.24
N HIS A 377 4.37 7.85 -7.96
CA HIS A 377 5.22 8.49 -6.94
C HIS A 377 6.56 7.76 -6.75
N GLY A 378 6.56 6.43 -6.69
CA GLY A 378 7.76 5.60 -6.66
C GLY A 378 8.67 5.77 -7.88
N LEU A 379 8.13 6.23 -9.02
CA LEU A 379 8.87 6.61 -10.24
C LEU A 379 9.27 8.10 -10.27
N ASN A 380 9.27 8.75 -9.11
CA ASN A 380 9.58 10.18 -8.87
C ASN A 380 8.55 11.18 -9.40
N ALA A 381 7.33 10.77 -9.81
CA ALA A 381 6.33 11.70 -10.30
C ALA A 381 5.57 12.38 -9.13
N PRO A 382 5.62 13.71 -8.98
CA PRO A 382 4.72 14.42 -8.05
C PRO A 382 3.30 14.46 -8.60
N HIS A 383 2.33 14.83 -7.76
CA HIS A 383 0.95 15.07 -8.19
C HIS A 383 0.88 16.08 -9.35
N VAL A 384 -0.13 15.96 -10.22
CA VAL A 384 -0.44 16.96 -11.27
C VAL A 384 -1.86 16.72 -11.81
N GLY A 385 -2.70 17.75 -11.79
CA GLY A 385 -4.05 17.74 -12.35
C GLY A 385 -4.09 18.04 -13.85
N PRO A 386 -5.23 17.81 -14.52
CA PRO A 386 -5.41 18.18 -15.92
C PRO A 386 -5.56 19.70 -16.10
N THR A 387 -5.19 20.19 -17.28
CA THR A 387 -5.62 21.51 -17.78
C THR A 387 -7.14 21.52 -18.05
N LEU A 388 -7.76 22.69 -18.23
CA LEU A 388 -9.18 22.78 -18.60
C LEU A 388 -9.49 22.04 -19.91
N SER A 389 -8.64 22.18 -20.93
CA SER A 389 -8.77 21.48 -22.22
C SER A 389 -8.71 19.96 -22.04
N GLN A 390 -7.68 19.43 -21.36
CA GLN A 390 -7.54 17.99 -21.08
C GLN A 390 -8.74 17.44 -20.31
N LYS A 391 -9.25 18.16 -19.29
CA LYS A 391 -10.41 17.74 -18.49
C LYS A 391 -11.71 17.65 -19.30
N ASN A 392 -11.83 18.44 -20.36
CA ASN A 392 -13.00 18.50 -21.23
C ASN A 392 -12.87 17.59 -22.48
N ASP A 393 -11.69 17.06 -22.76
CA ASP A 393 -11.43 16.16 -23.89
C ASP A 393 -11.63 14.68 -23.46
N SER A 394 -12.45 13.97 -24.23
CA SER A 394 -12.76 12.56 -24.06
C SER A 394 -11.55 11.62 -24.16
N GLN A 395 -10.45 12.04 -24.80
CA GLN A 395 -9.23 11.23 -24.90
C GLN A 395 -8.40 11.20 -23.60
N PHE A 396 -8.62 12.17 -22.71
CA PHE A 396 -7.79 12.40 -21.52
C PHE A 396 -8.56 12.13 -20.22
N GLY A 397 -9.62 12.90 -19.96
CA GLY A 397 -10.32 12.88 -18.67
C GLY A 397 -9.45 13.39 -17.52
N ILE A 398 -9.08 12.51 -16.58
CA ILE A 398 -8.31 12.88 -15.37
C ILE A 398 -6.89 12.31 -15.45
N SER A 399 -5.89 13.09 -15.04
CA SER A 399 -4.50 12.63 -14.97
C SER A 399 -4.33 11.57 -13.89
N LEU A 400 -3.53 10.52 -14.15
CA LEU A 400 -3.26 9.44 -13.17
C LEU A 400 -2.70 10.01 -11.87
N MET A 401 -1.74 10.94 -11.97
CA MET A 401 -1.15 11.68 -10.84
C MET A 401 -2.00 12.88 -10.36
N GLY A 402 -3.15 13.12 -11.00
CA GLY A 402 -4.27 13.85 -10.41
C GLY A 402 -5.14 12.88 -9.63
N SER A 403 -6.45 13.13 -9.54
CA SER A 403 -7.40 12.18 -8.90
C SER A 403 -7.66 10.91 -9.73
N GLY A 404 -6.75 10.55 -10.64
CA GLY A 404 -6.90 9.45 -11.59
C GLY A 404 -6.88 8.07 -10.95
N ASN A 405 -6.35 7.97 -9.72
CA ASN A 405 -6.51 6.80 -8.86
C ASN A 405 -7.98 6.38 -8.63
N THR A 406 -8.93 7.32 -8.71
CA THR A 406 -10.37 7.05 -8.56
C THR A 406 -11.14 6.88 -9.89
N THR A 407 -10.45 7.04 -11.03
CA THR A 407 -11.05 6.95 -12.37
C THR A 407 -10.43 5.88 -13.27
N TYR A 408 -9.21 5.42 -13.00
CA TYR A 408 -8.57 4.36 -13.76
C TYR A 408 -9.33 3.04 -13.61
N GLY A 409 -9.77 2.46 -14.73
CA GLY A 409 -10.71 1.34 -14.76
C GLY A 409 -12.16 1.77 -14.60
N LYS A 410 -12.55 2.99 -14.99
CA LYS A 410 -13.92 3.52 -14.82
C LYS A 410 -14.27 4.72 -15.73
N LYS A 411 -13.29 5.56 -16.06
CA LYS A 411 -13.40 6.73 -16.97
C LYS A 411 -12.04 6.99 -17.64
N PRO A 412 -11.98 7.76 -18.75
CA PRO A 412 -10.73 8.15 -19.37
C PRO A 412 -9.76 8.72 -18.36
N THR A 413 -8.56 8.14 -18.34
CA THR A 413 -7.47 8.49 -17.42
C THR A 413 -6.16 8.54 -18.20
N PHE A 414 -5.27 9.49 -17.91
CA PHE A 414 -4.06 9.71 -18.71
C PHE A 414 -2.78 9.91 -17.90
N MET A 415 -1.62 9.51 -18.45
CA MET A 415 -0.35 9.95 -17.91
C MET A 415 -0.06 11.37 -18.40
N HIS A 416 0.06 12.33 -17.48
CA HIS A 416 0.28 13.74 -17.81
C HIS A 416 1.67 13.98 -18.44
N HIS A 417 1.82 15.03 -19.27
CA HIS A 417 3.08 15.32 -19.97
C HIS A 417 4.28 15.44 -19.02
N THR A 418 4.11 16.09 -17.88
CA THR A 418 5.17 16.20 -16.85
C THR A 418 5.57 14.83 -16.28
N THR A 419 4.64 13.89 -16.15
CA THR A 419 4.92 12.52 -15.73
C THR A 419 5.70 11.77 -16.81
N ALA A 420 5.37 11.95 -18.09
CA ALA A 420 6.14 11.41 -19.21
C ALA A 420 7.57 11.98 -19.28
N ALA A 421 7.74 13.28 -19.04
CA ALA A 421 9.05 13.94 -19.02
C ALA A 421 9.95 13.44 -17.87
N ILE A 422 9.37 13.18 -16.69
CA ILE A 422 10.07 12.52 -15.57
C ILE A 422 10.39 11.07 -15.92
N MET A 423 9.41 10.33 -16.45
CA MET A 423 9.55 8.92 -16.82
C MET A 423 10.63 8.71 -17.88
N ASN A 424 10.77 9.63 -18.84
CA ASN A 424 11.84 9.60 -19.85
C ASN A 424 13.26 9.58 -19.24
N ASN A 425 13.43 10.18 -18.06
CA ASN A 425 14.67 10.25 -17.28
C ASN A 425 14.68 9.31 -16.07
N CYS A 426 13.66 8.46 -15.89
CA CYS A 426 13.63 7.45 -14.83
C CYS A 426 14.57 6.29 -15.18
N GLN A 427 15.27 5.76 -14.16
CA GLN A 427 16.16 4.60 -14.27
C GLN A 427 15.49 3.41 -14.94
N LEU A 428 14.21 3.15 -14.64
CA LEU A 428 13.49 2.01 -15.22
C LEU A 428 13.20 2.14 -16.73
N SER A 429 13.34 3.32 -17.31
CA SER A 429 13.16 3.55 -18.76
C SER A 429 14.48 3.47 -19.55
N ALA A 430 15.59 3.10 -18.89
CA ALA A 430 16.91 3.09 -19.49
C ALA A 430 17.16 1.82 -20.32
N THR A 431 17.39 1.99 -21.62
CA THR A 431 17.84 0.94 -22.53
C THR A 431 19.38 0.85 -22.64
N THR A 432 20.08 1.75 -21.95
CA THR A 432 21.55 1.83 -21.88
C THR A 432 22.04 1.94 -20.44
N ASP A 433 23.24 1.43 -20.16
CA ASP A 433 23.83 1.40 -18.82
C ASP A 433 24.30 2.81 -18.42
N LYS A 434 23.87 3.28 -17.23
CA LYS A 434 24.09 4.67 -16.82
C LYS A 434 23.98 4.84 -15.30
N THR A 435 24.82 5.69 -14.72
CA THR A 435 24.64 6.16 -13.33
C THR A 435 23.40 7.06 -13.25
N TYR A 436 22.37 6.59 -12.56
CA TYR A 436 21.20 7.39 -12.18
C TYR A 436 21.37 7.96 -10.78
N TYR A 437 20.67 9.07 -10.49
CA TYR A 437 20.43 9.62 -9.15
C TYR A 437 21.66 9.99 -8.27
N GLU A 438 22.87 9.98 -8.83
CA GLU A 438 24.07 10.58 -8.22
C GLU A 438 23.86 12.08 -7.90
N THR A 439 24.58 12.58 -6.88
CA THR A 439 24.45 13.97 -6.42
C THR A 439 24.85 14.98 -7.49
N THR A 440 23.87 15.67 -8.07
CA THR A 440 24.04 16.76 -9.04
C THR A 440 23.88 18.13 -8.39
N THR A 441 24.69 19.10 -8.80
CA THR A 441 24.35 20.52 -8.59
C THR A 441 23.45 21.03 -9.72
N GLY A 442 22.49 21.89 -9.36
CA GLY A 442 21.67 22.65 -10.30
C GLY A 442 20.88 23.74 -9.58
N ALA A 443 20.60 24.84 -10.28
CA ALA A 443 19.84 25.98 -9.76
C ALA A 443 18.99 26.59 -10.87
N VAL A 444 17.80 27.08 -10.52
CA VAL A 444 16.84 27.67 -11.47
C VAL A 444 16.52 29.09 -11.03
N ILE A 445 16.62 30.03 -11.96
CA ILE A 445 16.21 31.43 -11.81
C ILE A 445 14.97 31.62 -12.68
N LEU A 446 13.84 31.88 -12.01
CA LEU A 446 12.53 32.07 -12.63
C LEU A 446 12.22 33.56 -12.70
N GLU A 447 11.91 34.07 -13.89
CA GLU A 447 11.43 35.44 -14.06
C GLU A 447 9.94 35.55 -13.66
N ASP A 448 9.49 36.77 -13.41
CA ASP A 448 8.07 37.05 -13.18
C ASP A 448 7.23 36.69 -14.43
N PRO A 449 6.03 36.08 -14.27
CA PRO A 449 5.18 35.71 -15.40
C PRO A 449 4.70 36.96 -16.15
N ILE A 450 4.97 37.01 -17.45
CA ILE A 450 4.56 38.10 -18.33
C ILE A 450 3.13 37.80 -18.77
N ILE A 451 2.19 38.67 -18.40
CA ILE A 451 0.76 38.51 -18.68
C ILE A 451 0.40 39.40 -19.86
N ASP A 452 -0.04 38.80 -20.97
CA ASP A 452 -0.46 39.49 -22.18
C ASP A 452 -1.87 39.04 -22.59
N GLY A 453 -2.86 39.89 -22.28
CA GLY A 453 -4.28 39.59 -22.47
C GLY A 453 -4.72 38.32 -21.75
N ASN A 454 -5.00 37.28 -22.55
CA ASN A 454 -5.47 35.96 -22.10
C ASN A 454 -4.34 34.91 -21.99
N ASN A 455 -3.08 35.30 -22.21
CA ASN A 455 -1.92 34.41 -22.15
C ASN A 455 -0.98 34.80 -21.00
N VAL A 456 -0.29 33.82 -20.45
CA VAL A 456 0.82 34.04 -19.52
C VAL A 456 2.07 33.34 -20.03
N THR A 457 3.15 34.10 -20.18
CA THR A 457 4.48 33.60 -20.55
C THR A 457 5.34 33.47 -19.29
N VAL A 458 5.80 32.25 -19.03
CA VAL A 458 6.71 31.93 -17.93
C VAL A 458 8.06 31.54 -18.52
N LYS A 459 9.14 32.16 -18.02
CA LYS A 459 10.48 31.97 -18.54
C LYS A 459 11.54 32.08 -17.46
N GLY A 460 12.75 31.64 -17.77
CA GLY A 460 13.87 31.75 -16.86
C GLY A 460 15.16 31.19 -17.43
N SER A 461 16.12 31.01 -16.52
CA SER A 461 17.42 30.41 -16.80
C SER A 461 17.83 29.43 -15.72
N PHE A 462 18.81 28.58 -15.99
CA PHE A 462 19.32 27.62 -15.04
C PHE A 462 20.82 27.41 -15.18
N THR A 463 21.40 26.80 -14.14
CA THR A 463 22.67 26.09 -14.20
C THR A 463 22.45 24.65 -13.79
N ALA A 464 23.22 23.72 -14.39
CA ALA A 464 23.14 22.31 -14.08
C ALA A 464 24.52 21.66 -14.31
N SER A 465 24.86 20.68 -13.48
CA SER A 465 26.06 19.83 -13.64
C SER A 465 25.88 18.73 -14.69
N ARG A 466 24.63 18.52 -15.15
CA ARG A 466 24.25 17.51 -16.13
C ARG A 466 23.28 18.09 -17.15
N THR A 467 23.10 17.39 -18.28
CA THR A 467 22.19 17.79 -19.36
C THR A 467 20.76 17.87 -18.85
N VAL A 468 20.12 19.03 -18.99
CA VAL A 468 18.66 19.20 -18.79
C VAL A 468 17.94 18.78 -20.07
N THR A 469 16.94 17.92 -19.98
CA THR A 469 16.15 17.49 -21.16
C THR A 469 14.86 18.28 -21.33
N ASP A 470 14.29 18.71 -20.21
CA ASP A 470 12.92 19.21 -20.06
C ASP A 470 12.85 20.12 -18.83
N VAL A 471 11.96 21.12 -18.88
CA VAL A 471 11.65 22.00 -17.75
C VAL A 471 10.14 21.97 -17.49
N ILE A 472 9.75 21.47 -16.31
CA ILE A 472 8.36 21.52 -15.86
C ILE A 472 8.08 22.94 -15.36
N VAL A 473 7.06 23.60 -15.91
CA VAL A 473 6.49 24.84 -15.37
C VAL A 473 5.15 24.51 -14.73
N ARG A 474 4.95 24.92 -13.47
CA ARG A 474 3.79 24.51 -12.65
C ARG A 474 3.10 25.72 -12.01
N PHE A 475 1.78 25.74 -12.17
CA PHE A 475 0.84 26.63 -11.50
C PHE A 475 0.10 25.82 -10.42
N TYR A 476 0.38 26.12 -9.15
CA TYR A 476 -0.13 25.34 -8.01
C TYR A 476 -0.77 26.24 -6.96
N ASN A 477 -1.61 25.67 -6.10
CA ASN A 477 -2.36 26.42 -5.09
C ASN A 477 -1.42 27.17 -4.12
N SER A 478 -1.69 28.46 -3.90
CA SER A 478 -0.80 29.35 -3.13
C SER A 478 -0.62 28.97 -1.66
N THR A 479 -1.52 28.14 -1.11
CA THR A 479 -1.46 27.64 0.27
C THR A 479 -0.60 26.36 0.42
N GLU A 480 -0.09 25.81 -0.67
CA GLU A 480 0.68 24.56 -0.67
C GLU A 480 2.20 24.80 -0.73
N THR A 481 2.97 23.74 -0.49
CA THR A 481 4.41 23.69 -0.80
C THR A 481 4.63 23.47 -2.31
N PHE A 482 5.77 23.92 -2.84
CA PHE A 482 6.10 23.64 -4.24
C PHE A 482 6.27 22.13 -4.47
N LEU A 483 5.81 21.65 -5.63
CA LEU A 483 5.60 20.24 -5.99
C LEU A 483 4.53 19.47 -5.16
N GLY A 484 4.15 19.97 -3.99
CA GLY A 484 2.89 19.65 -3.31
C GLY A 484 2.87 18.38 -2.45
N GLY A 485 2.04 18.42 -1.41
CA GLY A 485 1.60 17.24 -0.65
C GLY A 485 0.23 16.74 -1.14
N SER A 486 -0.62 16.34 -0.19
CA SER A 486 -1.95 15.73 -0.40
C SER A 486 -3.04 16.58 -1.10
N SER A 487 -2.71 17.80 -1.56
CA SER A 487 -3.63 18.66 -2.34
C SER A 487 -3.14 18.93 -3.77
N GLY A 488 -1.89 18.55 -4.10
CA GLY A 488 -1.25 18.82 -5.38
C GLY A 488 -1.95 18.19 -6.60
N TYR A 489 -2.88 17.26 -6.36
CA TYR A 489 -3.83 16.62 -7.30
C TYR A 489 -4.49 17.58 -8.31
N THR A 490 -4.61 18.86 -7.94
CA THR A 490 -5.31 19.91 -8.71
C THR A 490 -4.38 20.89 -9.41
N SER A 491 -3.07 20.86 -9.13
CA SER A 491 -2.10 21.80 -9.71
C SER A 491 -1.86 21.52 -11.20
N VAL A 492 -1.81 22.58 -12.00
CA VAL A 492 -1.73 22.52 -13.47
C VAL A 492 -0.29 22.75 -13.89
N ALA A 493 0.20 22.02 -14.90
CA ALA A 493 1.59 22.13 -15.32
C ALA A 493 1.78 21.89 -16.83
N TRP A 494 2.93 22.33 -17.33
CA TRP A 494 3.37 22.17 -18.72
C TRP A 494 4.84 21.79 -18.76
N VAL A 495 5.31 21.30 -19.91
CA VAL A 495 6.72 20.99 -20.15
C VAL A 495 7.26 21.90 -21.25
N ALA A 496 8.27 22.69 -20.92
CA ALA A 496 9.07 23.46 -21.86
C ALA A 496 10.34 22.68 -22.22
N LYS A 497 10.83 22.85 -23.46
CA LYS A 497 12.18 22.39 -23.82
C LYS A 497 13.21 23.49 -23.51
N PRO A 498 14.42 23.13 -23.05
CA PRO A 498 15.46 24.11 -22.80
C PRO A 498 16.06 24.64 -24.12
N ASP A 499 16.32 25.95 -24.17
CA ASP A 499 17.15 26.60 -25.19
C ASP A 499 18.49 26.99 -24.54
N GLY A 500 19.52 26.18 -24.78
CA GLY A 500 20.81 26.29 -24.07
C GLY A 500 20.63 26.14 -22.56
N ASN A 501 20.76 27.25 -21.82
CA ASN A 501 20.56 27.34 -20.38
C ASN A 501 19.32 28.14 -19.97
N LYS A 502 18.37 28.32 -20.89
CA LYS A 502 17.11 29.07 -20.70
C LYS A 502 15.89 28.20 -21.01
N PHE A 503 14.73 28.67 -20.62
CA PHE A 503 13.43 28.13 -21.03
C PHE A 503 12.40 29.25 -21.10
N GLU A 504 11.42 29.11 -21.99
CA GLU A 504 10.25 29.99 -22.11
C GLU A 504 9.05 29.14 -22.53
N ILE A 505 7.87 29.42 -21.98
CA ILE A 505 6.61 28.82 -22.40
C ILE A 505 5.45 29.80 -22.20
N THR A 506 4.62 29.95 -23.23
CA THR A 506 3.39 30.73 -23.19
C THR A 506 2.20 29.78 -23.11
N VAL A 507 1.33 29.98 -22.13
CA VAL A 507 0.14 29.14 -21.89
C VAL A 507 -1.13 29.98 -21.83
N PRO A 508 -2.28 29.48 -22.32
CA PRO A 508 -3.55 30.20 -22.20
C PRO A 508 -4.02 30.21 -20.75
N ILE A 509 -4.37 31.38 -20.22
CA ILE A 509 -4.83 31.54 -18.84
C ILE A 509 -6.18 30.83 -18.60
N SER A 510 -6.97 30.61 -19.66
CA SER A 510 -8.20 29.79 -19.63
C SER A 510 -7.96 28.36 -19.13
N GLU A 511 -6.76 27.80 -19.33
CA GLU A 511 -6.44 26.45 -18.85
C GLU A 511 -6.40 26.34 -17.33
N LEU A 512 -6.20 27.46 -16.63
CA LEU A 512 -6.21 27.57 -15.17
C LEU A 512 -7.62 27.63 -14.57
N SER A 513 -8.66 27.89 -15.38
CA SER A 513 -10.06 27.89 -14.94
C SER A 513 -10.63 26.49 -14.65
N VAL A 514 -9.78 25.46 -14.71
CA VAL A 514 -10.05 24.13 -14.16
C VAL A 514 -10.22 24.17 -12.62
N ASN A 515 -9.63 25.17 -11.95
CA ASN A 515 -9.75 25.44 -10.52
C ASN A 515 -10.19 26.90 -10.25
N THR A 516 -10.50 27.21 -8.99
CA THR A 516 -10.89 28.55 -8.52
C THR A 516 -9.95 29.14 -7.45
N PHE A 517 -8.89 28.44 -7.07
CA PHE A 517 -7.92 28.90 -6.07
C PHE A 517 -6.91 29.90 -6.64
N LYS A 518 -6.16 30.55 -5.73
CA LYS A 518 -5.05 31.45 -6.08
C LYS A 518 -3.79 30.64 -6.34
N TYR A 519 -3.01 31.03 -7.33
CA TYR A 519 -1.85 30.31 -7.85
C TYR A 519 -0.52 30.90 -7.37
N LYS A 520 0.45 30.04 -7.06
CA LYS A 520 1.89 30.33 -7.14
C LYS A 520 2.47 29.65 -8.38
N VAL A 521 3.58 30.19 -8.89
CA VAL A 521 4.25 29.70 -10.11
C VAL A 521 5.66 29.25 -9.76
N GLY A 522 6.04 28.06 -10.22
CA GLY A 522 7.38 27.52 -10.05
C GLY A 522 7.85 26.68 -11.25
N ALA A 523 9.14 26.38 -11.26
CA ALA A 523 9.80 25.63 -12.33
C ALA A 523 10.74 24.55 -11.77
N THR A 524 10.81 23.42 -12.46
CA THR A 524 11.67 22.27 -12.13
C THR A 524 12.39 21.80 -13.38
N ILE A 525 13.73 21.86 -13.37
CA ILE A 525 14.55 21.27 -14.45
C ILE A 525 14.71 19.76 -14.23
N LEU A 526 14.61 18.98 -15.31
CA LEU A 526 14.82 17.53 -15.29
C LEU A 526 16.19 17.21 -15.91
N MET A 527 17.10 16.65 -15.11
CA MET A 527 18.42 16.23 -15.57
C MET A 527 18.40 14.79 -16.07
N ASP A 528 19.29 14.48 -17.02
CA ASP A 528 19.32 13.23 -17.78
C ASP A 528 19.55 11.96 -16.94
N ASN A 529 20.02 12.09 -15.69
CA ASN A 529 20.18 11.00 -14.71
C ASN A 529 18.99 10.88 -13.73
N GLY A 530 17.87 11.54 -14.00
CA GLY A 530 16.65 11.49 -13.19
C GLY A 530 16.64 12.39 -11.96
N THR A 531 17.69 13.18 -11.73
CA THR A 531 17.69 14.22 -10.68
C THR A 531 16.99 15.50 -11.15
N THR A 532 16.63 16.38 -10.22
CA THR A 532 15.94 17.64 -10.52
C THR A 532 16.49 18.79 -9.67
N ALA A 533 16.29 20.03 -10.15
CA ALA A 533 16.43 21.24 -9.34
C ALA A 533 15.20 22.13 -9.53
N SER A 534 14.78 22.82 -8.47
CA SER A 534 13.44 23.39 -8.35
C SER A 534 13.45 24.79 -7.74
N VAL A 535 12.54 25.66 -8.21
CA VAL A 535 12.30 27.00 -7.67
C VAL A 535 10.82 27.35 -7.74
N SER A 536 10.33 28.17 -6.81
CA SER A 536 9.01 28.81 -6.89
C SER A 536 9.12 30.29 -6.57
N LEU A 537 8.30 31.10 -7.24
CA LEU A 537 8.06 32.47 -6.82
C LEU A 537 7.23 32.47 -5.53
N ALA A 538 7.48 33.46 -4.66
CA ALA A 538 6.62 33.73 -3.50
C ALA A 538 5.27 34.34 -3.92
N SER A 539 5.25 35.03 -5.07
CA SER A 539 4.12 35.83 -5.54
C SER A 539 2.86 35.02 -5.82
N ILE A 540 1.73 35.54 -5.37
CA ILE A 540 0.39 34.96 -5.51
C ILE A 540 -0.33 35.64 -6.68
N TYR A 541 -0.93 34.83 -7.55
CA TYR A 541 -1.67 35.25 -8.74
C TYR A 541 -3.11 34.72 -8.65
N ARG A 542 -4.10 35.58 -8.86
CA ARG A 542 -5.52 35.20 -8.94
C ARG A 542 -6.03 35.38 -10.36
N GLN A 543 -6.88 34.47 -10.84
CA GLN A 543 -7.54 34.65 -12.14
C GLN A 543 -8.68 35.69 -12.04
N GLU A 544 -8.82 36.52 -13.07
CA GLU A 544 -9.91 37.49 -13.21
C GLU A 544 -10.22 37.66 -14.69
N ASN A 545 -11.46 37.44 -15.14
CA ASN A 545 -11.91 37.73 -16.52
C ASN A 545 -10.95 37.23 -17.63
N ASN A 546 -10.51 35.97 -17.54
CA ASN A 546 -9.51 35.31 -18.42
C ASN A 546 -8.07 35.87 -18.39
N THR A 547 -7.75 36.82 -17.49
CA THR A 547 -6.36 37.22 -17.20
C THR A 547 -5.91 36.80 -15.79
N LEU A 548 -4.63 36.99 -15.47
CA LEU A 548 -4.07 36.80 -14.13
C LEU A 548 -3.76 38.16 -13.51
N VAL A 549 -4.00 38.30 -12.21
CA VAL A 549 -3.66 39.48 -11.41
C VAL A 549 -2.69 39.03 -10.32
N CYS A 550 -1.48 39.62 -10.30
CA CYS A 550 -0.56 39.45 -9.18
C CYS A 550 -1.12 40.20 -7.97
N GLU A 551 -1.51 39.48 -6.92
CA GLU A 551 -1.96 40.09 -5.68
C GLU A 551 -0.80 40.48 -4.78
N THR A 552 0.37 39.83 -4.90
CA THR A 552 1.56 40.18 -4.10
C THR A 552 2.17 41.50 -4.54
N VAL A 553 2.24 42.45 -3.60
CA VAL A 553 2.94 43.73 -3.76
C VAL A 553 4.42 43.49 -3.42
N LYS A 554 5.28 43.52 -4.44
CA LYS A 554 6.66 43.03 -4.33
C LYS A 554 7.62 44.10 -3.80
N ASN A 555 8.45 43.71 -2.84
CA ASN A 555 9.73 44.37 -2.61
C ASN A 555 10.67 44.05 -3.78
N ASP A 556 11.16 45.08 -4.46
CA ASP A 556 12.12 45.00 -5.56
C ASP A 556 13.58 45.06 -5.06
N GLY A 557 13.79 44.73 -3.79
CA GLY A 557 15.05 44.87 -3.07
C GLY A 557 15.36 46.31 -2.63
N THR A 558 14.50 47.29 -2.96
CA THR A 558 14.75 48.70 -2.62
C THR A 558 14.08 49.16 -1.33
N TRP A 559 13.15 48.39 -0.75
CA TRP A 559 12.44 48.82 0.46
C TRP A 559 13.39 49.00 1.65
N ALA A 560 13.17 50.05 2.43
CA ALA A 560 14.00 50.35 3.60
C ALA A 560 13.17 50.42 4.87
N VAL A 561 13.60 49.72 5.92
CA VAL A 561 12.95 49.67 7.23
C VAL A 561 13.68 50.60 8.21
N ILE A 562 12.91 51.40 8.94
CA ILE A 562 13.36 52.31 10.00
C ILE A 562 12.63 51.93 11.29
N THR A 563 13.34 51.86 12.41
CA THR A 563 12.81 51.39 13.69
C THR A 563 12.85 52.49 14.75
N SER A 564 11.96 52.42 15.76
CA SER A 564 11.87 53.40 16.85
C SER A 564 13.17 53.57 17.65
N HIS A 565 13.96 52.50 17.73
CA HIS A 565 15.29 52.46 18.35
C HIS A 565 16.19 51.51 17.52
N SER A 566 17.48 51.41 17.82
CA SER A 566 18.39 50.45 17.17
C SER A 566 17.99 49.00 17.45
N ILE A 567 18.25 48.08 16.51
CA ILE A 567 18.06 46.64 16.73
C ILE A 567 18.96 46.17 17.90
N PRO A 568 18.44 45.41 18.88
CA PRO A 568 19.24 44.86 19.97
C PRO A 568 20.17 43.75 19.47
N VAL A 569 21.38 43.68 20.02
CA VAL A 569 22.32 42.59 19.74
C VAL A 569 21.75 41.26 20.24
N ASP A 570 21.55 40.35 19.30
CA ASP A 570 21.02 38.98 19.44
C ASP A 570 21.82 38.10 18.45
N ASP A 571 21.22 37.11 17.81
CA ASP A 571 21.74 36.47 16.58
C ASP A 571 21.92 37.51 15.44
N VAL A 572 23.12 38.10 15.37
CA VAL A 572 23.49 39.16 14.41
C VAL A 572 23.49 38.73 12.94
N ALA A 573 23.38 37.43 12.64
CA ALA A 573 23.24 36.94 11.27
C ALA A 573 21.78 37.02 10.77
N ASN A 574 20.80 36.93 11.69
CA ASN A 574 19.38 36.80 11.37
C ASN A 574 18.50 37.93 11.92
N ASN A 575 18.92 38.65 12.97
CA ASN A 575 18.18 39.76 13.57
C ASN A 575 18.60 41.13 13.01
N PHE A 576 17.87 41.68 12.05
CA PHE A 576 18.13 43.00 11.47
C PHE A 576 16.87 43.64 10.87
N ALA A 577 16.84 44.98 10.79
CA ALA A 577 15.63 45.72 10.42
C ALA A 577 15.09 45.38 9.02
N ALA A 578 15.96 45.08 8.05
CA ALA A 578 15.55 44.69 6.70
C ALA A 578 15.02 43.24 6.61
N GLY A 579 15.33 42.37 7.60
CA GLY A 579 14.79 41.01 7.77
C GLY A 579 13.35 41.00 8.30
N LEU A 580 12.59 42.02 7.89
CA LEU A 580 11.15 42.17 8.01
C LEU A 580 10.49 42.09 6.63
N VAL A 581 11.27 42.22 5.55
CA VAL A 581 10.78 42.40 4.17
C VAL A 581 11.72 41.76 3.13
N ASP A 582 12.60 40.83 3.51
CA ASP A 582 13.60 40.22 2.61
C ASP A 582 13.13 38.92 1.94
N GLY A 583 12.01 38.35 2.39
CA GLY A 583 11.39 37.12 1.93
C GLY A 583 11.94 35.85 2.59
N ILE A 584 12.79 35.97 3.63
CA ILE A 584 13.59 34.86 4.16
C ILE A 584 13.04 34.42 5.52
N SER A 585 12.27 33.33 5.56
CA SER A 585 11.60 32.84 6.78
C SER A 585 12.50 32.44 7.99
N THR A 586 13.83 32.60 7.89
CA THR A 586 14.80 32.41 8.97
C THR A 586 15.37 33.71 9.54
N THR A 587 15.25 34.83 8.82
CA THR A 587 15.58 36.17 9.34
C THR A 587 14.39 36.71 10.15
N TYR A 588 14.63 37.78 10.90
CA TYR A 588 13.63 38.47 11.70
C TYR A 588 14.09 39.88 12.09
N MET A 589 13.13 40.67 12.56
CA MET A 589 13.37 41.91 13.28
C MET A 589 12.83 41.79 14.71
N ALA A 590 13.72 41.95 15.70
CA ALA A 590 13.36 42.09 17.11
C ALA A 590 13.41 43.55 17.57
N LEU A 591 12.34 44.03 18.22
CA LEU A 591 12.31 45.33 18.92
C LEU A 591 12.13 45.15 20.42
N VAL A 592 12.67 46.03 21.25
CA VAL A 592 12.70 45.88 22.71
C VAL A 592 11.39 46.38 23.32
N LYS A 593 10.79 45.60 24.22
CA LYS A 593 9.53 45.97 24.89
C LYS A 593 9.74 47.24 25.77
N PRO A 594 8.79 48.19 25.81
CA PRO A 594 8.85 49.33 26.72
C PRO A 594 9.09 48.93 28.17
N GLY A 595 10.02 49.62 28.84
CA GLY A 595 10.43 49.33 30.21
C GLY A 595 11.37 48.12 30.35
N LYS A 596 12.00 47.66 29.25
CA LYS A 596 13.01 46.59 29.26
C LYS A 596 14.35 47.05 28.68
N THR A 597 15.38 46.28 29.01
CA THR A 597 16.72 46.35 28.41
C THR A 597 17.07 44.99 27.82
N TYR A 598 17.60 44.95 26.59
CA TYR A 598 18.06 43.74 25.92
C TYR A 598 19.07 44.08 24.81
N GLY A 599 20.08 43.23 24.60
CA GLY A 599 21.06 43.40 23.51
C GLY A 599 21.73 44.77 23.43
N GLY A 600 22.00 45.40 24.57
CA GLY A 600 22.57 46.76 24.65
C GLY A 600 21.58 47.92 24.47
N VAL A 601 20.31 47.64 24.17
CA VAL A 601 19.25 48.64 23.94
C VAL A 601 18.31 48.71 25.15
N THR A 602 17.93 49.91 25.56
CA THR A 602 16.95 50.17 26.64
C THR A 602 15.85 51.06 26.09
N VAL A 603 14.60 50.72 26.38
CA VAL A 603 13.40 51.47 25.94
C VAL A 603 12.63 51.91 27.18
N ALA A 604 12.27 53.18 27.27
CA ALA A 604 11.58 53.71 28.44
C ALA A 604 10.14 53.14 28.55
N ALA A 605 9.61 53.04 29.76
CA ALA A 605 8.26 52.48 29.98
C ALA A 605 7.13 53.31 29.36
N THR A 606 7.40 54.56 28.98
CA THR A 606 6.47 55.50 28.33
C THR A 606 6.75 55.69 26.83
N GLU A 607 7.69 54.94 26.27
CA GLU A 607 8.16 55.10 24.89
C GLU A 607 7.40 54.17 23.94
N SER A 608 6.93 54.70 22.80
CA SER A 608 6.19 53.93 21.80
C SER A 608 7.15 53.19 20.87
N VAL A 609 6.98 51.88 20.74
CA VAL A 609 7.75 51.04 19.82
C VAL A 609 7.04 50.94 18.47
N TRP A 610 7.78 51.10 17.39
CA TRP A 610 7.25 51.11 16.02
C TRP A 610 8.33 50.81 14.98
N PHE A 611 7.89 50.46 13.77
CA PHE A 611 8.72 50.49 12.57
C PHE A 611 8.00 51.24 11.44
N THR A 612 8.77 51.72 10.47
CA THR A 612 8.31 52.31 9.22
C THR A 612 9.02 51.63 8.04
N VAL A 613 8.26 51.10 7.09
CA VAL A 613 8.77 50.64 5.78
C VAL A 613 8.59 51.77 4.76
N ASN A 614 9.65 52.05 4.00
CA ASN A 614 9.67 53.01 2.89
C ASN A 614 9.79 52.25 1.56
N PHE A 615 8.72 52.22 0.78
CA PHE A 615 8.61 51.48 -0.49
C PHE A 615 9.28 52.19 -1.68
N LYS A 616 9.93 53.34 -1.44
CA LYS A 616 10.57 54.24 -2.43
C LYS A 616 9.65 54.91 -3.46
N LYS A 617 8.45 54.36 -3.68
CA LYS A 617 7.39 54.85 -4.55
C LYS A 617 6.04 54.74 -3.84
N GLN A 618 5.05 55.55 -4.25
CA GLN A 618 3.68 55.32 -3.80
C GLN A 618 3.23 53.92 -4.23
N THR A 619 2.72 53.14 -3.27
CA THR A 619 2.47 51.71 -3.42
C THR A 619 1.06 51.42 -2.90
N GLU A 620 0.25 50.77 -3.73
CA GLU A 620 -1.14 50.41 -3.41
C GLU A 620 -1.23 49.00 -2.83
N PHE A 621 -1.91 48.86 -1.69
CA PHE A 621 -2.18 47.60 -1.01
C PHE A 621 -3.50 47.71 -0.24
N ASN A 622 -4.19 46.59 -0.03
CA ASN A 622 -5.42 46.54 0.77
C ASN A 622 -5.48 45.37 1.76
N THR A 623 -4.43 44.56 1.82
CA THR A 623 -4.21 43.54 2.84
C THR A 623 -2.76 43.56 3.29
N ILE A 624 -2.53 43.45 4.60
CA ILE A 624 -1.22 43.36 5.24
C ILE A 624 -1.10 41.99 5.90
N THR A 625 0.00 41.27 5.71
CA THR A 625 0.28 40.02 6.43
C THR A 625 1.46 40.23 7.36
N VAL A 626 1.26 39.93 8.65
CA VAL A 626 2.33 39.91 9.67
C VAL A 626 2.67 38.46 9.99
N VAL A 627 3.91 38.05 9.73
CA VAL A 627 4.43 36.72 10.07
C VAL A 627 5.23 36.82 11.35
N ASN A 628 4.66 36.34 12.45
CA ASN A 628 5.37 36.17 13.72
C ASN A 628 6.50 35.14 13.55
N ARG A 629 7.67 35.41 14.14
CA ARG A 629 8.74 34.39 14.26
C ARG A 629 8.21 33.13 14.99
N ASN A 630 7.26 33.35 15.92
CA ASN A 630 6.47 32.37 16.68
C ASN A 630 7.25 31.24 17.36
N PHE A 631 8.55 31.44 17.62
CA PHE A 631 9.38 30.55 18.43
C PHE A 631 8.91 30.49 19.89
N ASN A 632 8.33 31.59 20.39
CA ASN A 632 7.65 31.65 21.68
C ASN A 632 6.58 32.75 21.64
N VAL A 633 5.33 32.40 21.97
CA VAL A 633 4.16 33.31 21.94
C VAL A 633 4.27 34.55 22.83
N ILE A 634 5.16 34.51 23.83
CA ILE A 634 5.47 35.66 24.70
C ILE A 634 6.24 36.77 23.94
N LEU A 635 6.86 36.43 22.81
CA LEU A 635 7.60 37.35 21.93
C LEU A 635 6.74 37.89 20.76
N ASN A 636 5.48 37.47 20.64
CA ASN A 636 4.58 37.99 19.61
C ASN A 636 4.00 39.36 20.03
N PRO A 637 3.83 40.33 19.11
CA PRO A 637 2.91 41.44 19.30
C PRO A 637 1.47 40.92 19.51
N LYS A 638 0.66 41.63 20.30
CA LYS A 638 -0.73 41.24 20.60
C LYS A 638 -1.76 42.21 20.02
N THR A 639 -1.40 43.49 19.87
CA THR A 639 -2.22 44.50 19.17
C THR A 639 -1.30 45.49 18.47
N VAL A 640 -1.68 45.93 17.28
CA VAL A 640 -0.92 46.87 16.45
C VAL A 640 -1.82 47.88 15.72
N SER A 641 -1.25 49.01 15.32
CA SER A 641 -1.94 50.01 14.48
C SER A 641 -1.08 50.42 13.29
N PHE A 642 -1.72 50.56 12.13
CA PHE A 642 -1.11 50.87 10.85
C PHE A 642 -1.41 52.29 10.40
N TYR A 643 -0.40 52.97 9.87
CA TYR A 643 -0.47 54.37 9.42
C TYR A 643 0.23 54.52 8.06
N GLY A 644 -0.31 55.38 7.21
CA GLY A 644 0.22 55.71 5.89
C GLY A 644 0.79 57.13 5.82
N SER A 645 1.85 57.33 5.06
CA SER A 645 2.45 58.65 4.81
C SER A 645 3.08 58.70 3.41
N ASN A 646 3.21 59.90 2.85
CA ASN A 646 3.89 60.12 1.56
C ASN A 646 5.16 60.97 1.68
N THR A 647 5.43 61.59 2.84
CA THR A 647 6.65 62.40 3.06
C THR A 647 7.49 61.96 4.27
N ASN A 648 6.92 61.15 5.18
CA ASN A 648 7.51 60.77 6.46
C ASN A 648 8.03 61.97 7.29
N ASN A 649 7.32 63.10 7.25
CA ASN A 649 7.72 64.33 7.94
C ASN A 649 7.36 64.34 9.44
N GLY A 650 6.78 63.26 9.95
CA GLY A 650 6.33 63.10 11.34
C GLY A 650 4.91 63.57 11.63
N THR A 651 4.33 64.44 10.79
CA THR A 651 2.98 65.02 10.97
C THR A 651 1.95 64.57 9.93
N ASP A 652 2.38 64.03 8.78
CA ASP A 652 1.52 63.58 7.67
C ASP A 652 1.00 62.14 7.78
N TRP A 653 1.05 61.54 8.98
CA TRP A 653 0.63 60.16 9.21
C TRP A 653 -0.90 60.00 9.27
N VAL A 654 -1.48 59.51 8.17
CA VAL A 654 -2.90 59.12 8.10
C VAL A 654 -3.09 57.75 8.75
N VAL A 655 -4.20 57.54 9.46
CA VAL A 655 -4.56 56.21 10.01
C VAL A 655 -5.01 55.30 8.87
N ILE A 656 -4.42 54.11 8.76
CA ILE A 656 -4.89 53.04 7.86
C ILE A 656 -5.85 52.11 8.61
N LYS A 657 -5.42 51.57 9.77
CA LYS A 657 -6.25 50.74 10.65
C LYS A 657 -5.69 50.79 12.07
N LYS A 658 -6.53 50.68 13.09
CA LYS A 658 -6.14 50.82 14.51
C LYS A 658 -6.59 49.64 15.35
N ASP A 659 -5.90 49.46 16.48
CA ASP A 659 -6.24 48.52 17.55
C ASP A 659 -6.45 47.08 17.02
N VAL A 660 -5.63 46.68 16.03
CA VAL A 660 -5.74 45.39 15.35
C VAL A 660 -5.09 44.32 16.24
N ASP A 661 -5.92 43.51 16.88
CA ASP A 661 -5.45 42.38 17.66
C ASP A 661 -4.83 41.29 16.77
N LEU A 662 -3.65 40.81 17.17
CA LEU A 662 -2.87 39.77 16.49
C LEU A 662 -2.87 38.51 17.38
N PRO A 663 -3.63 37.45 17.04
CA PRO A 663 -3.58 36.19 17.78
C PRO A 663 -2.23 35.47 17.56
N ASP A 664 -1.94 34.49 18.42
CA ASP A 664 -0.68 33.74 18.46
C ASP A 664 -0.46 32.72 17.31
N ASN A 665 -1.12 32.97 16.18
CA ASN A 665 -0.83 32.31 14.92
C ASN A 665 0.57 32.69 14.43
N LYS A 666 1.19 31.81 13.63
CA LYS A 666 2.46 32.14 12.94
C LYS A 666 2.25 33.26 11.91
N THR A 667 1.10 33.28 11.25
CA THR A 667 0.75 34.26 10.22
C THR A 667 -0.59 34.89 10.56
N ASN A 668 -0.64 36.22 10.55
CA ASN A 668 -1.85 37.01 10.76
C ASN A 668 -2.10 37.89 9.54
N THR A 669 -3.31 37.87 8.99
CA THR A 669 -3.69 38.62 7.79
C THR A 669 -4.73 39.67 8.13
N ILE A 670 -4.42 40.92 7.81
CA ILE A 670 -5.18 42.12 8.15
C ILE A 670 -5.71 42.72 6.85
N ILE A 671 -6.99 42.47 6.56
CA ILE A 671 -7.70 43.12 5.45
C ILE A 671 -8.03 44.56 5.86
N LEU A 672 -7.80 45.52 4.96
CA LEU A 672 -8.07 46.94 5.14
C LEU A 672 -9.46 47.31 4.63
N ASP A 673 -10.11 48.26 5.30
CA ASP A 673 -11.51 48.63 5.01
C ASP A 673 -11.62 49.45 3.70
N THR A 674 -10.51 50.07 3.28
CA THR A 674 -10.28 50.69 1.98
C THR A 674 -8.84 50.42 1.51
N PRO A 675 -8.56 50.40 0.20
CA PRO A 675 -7.20 50.35 -0.31
C PRO A 675 -6.36 51.55 0.15
N ALA A 676 -5.15 51.27 0.62
CA ALA A 676 -4.17 52.26 1.04
C ALA A 676 -3.15 52.46 -0.09
N ASN A 677 -2.80 53.72 -0.40
CA ASN A 677 -1.79 54.06 -1.41
C ASN A 677 -0.82 55.11 -0.85
N TYR A 678 0.35 54.64 -0.43
CA TYR A 678 1.35 55.42 0.31
C TYR A 678 2.77 55.02 -0.06
N GLN A 679 3.74 55.92 0.12
CA GLN A 679 5.17 55.55 0.03
C GLN A 679 5.69 54.94 1.35
N TYR A 680 5.07 55.29 2.48
CA TYR A 680 5.50 54.85 3.81
C TYR A 680 4.35 54.17 4.55
N LEU A 681 4.63 53.01 5.13
CA LEU A 681 3.75 52.29 6.06
C LEU A 681 4.45 52.21 7.42
N LYS A 682 3.81 52.72 8.47
CA LYS A 682 4.25 52.58 9.86
C LYS A 682 3.33 51.64 10.61
N MET A 683 3.91 50.74 11.41
CA MET A 683 3.20 49.92 12.39
C MET A 683 3.66 50.30 13.80
N THR A 684 2.72 50.58 14.70
CA THR A 684 2.99 50.71 16.14
C THR A 684 2.67 49.40 16.86
N TYR A 685 3.43 49.10 17.92
CA TYR A 685 3.18 47.97 18.82
C TYR A 685 2.39 48.51 20.01
N ASP A 686 1.11 48.15 20.10
CA ASP A 686 0.16 48.80 21.03
C ASP A 686 -0.14 47.92 22.25
N LYS A 687 -0.09 46.58 22.10
CA LYS A 687 -0.12 45.63 23.23
C LYS A 687 0.85 44.47 22.98
N TRP A 688 1.42 43.93 24.06
CA TRP A 688 2.36 42.80 24.07
C TRP A 688 2.26 42.04 25.40
N ASP A 689 2.83 40.83 25.48
CA ASP A 689 2.93 40.10 26.75
C ASP A 689 3.86 40.83 27.73
N THR A 690 3.36 41.16 28.92
CA THR A 690 4.14 41.87 29.97
C THR A 690 4.73 40.93 31.02
N SER A 691 4.36 39.66 31.03
CA SER A 691 4.77 38.65 32.01
C SER A 691 6.19 38.12 31.75
N GLY A 692 6.59 38.03 30.47
CA GLY A 692 7.89 37.49 30.08
C GLY A 692 8.49 38.11 28.82
N GLY A 693 9.73 37.74 28.53
CA GLY A 693 10.49 38.21 27.37
C GLY A 693 10.87 39.70 27.41
N SER A 694 11.88 40.07 26.62
CA SER A 694 12.35 41.46 26.51
C SER A 694 12.13 42.08 25.12
N THR A 695 11.74 41.29 24.12
CA THR A 695 11.56 41.74 22.73
C THR A 695 10.23 41.29 22.13
N MET A 696 9.81 41.97 21.06
CA MET A 696 8.71 41.61 20.17
C MET A 696 9.32 41.27 18.80
N GLN A 697 8.96 40.14 18.20
CA GLN A 697 9.70 39.57 17.05
C GLN A 697 8.80 39.21 15.87
N ILE A 698 9.09 39.79 14.70
CA ILE A 698 8.38 39.54 13.44
C ILE A 698 9.42 39.05 12.42
N THR A 699 9.05 38.04 11.63
CA THR A 699 9.87 37.50 10.55
C THR A 699 9.56 38.16 9.21
N GLU A 700 8.28 38.39 8.87
CA GLU A 700 7.91 39.02 7.59
C GLU A 700 6.72 39.97 7.70
N LEU A 701 6.70 40.96 6.81
CA LEU A 701 5.61 41.90 6.56
C LEU A 701 5.29 41.92 5.06
N GLU A 702 4.41 41.03 4.63
CA GLU A 702 3.97 40.97 3.23
C GLU A 702 2.82 41.96 2.99
N LEU A 703 2.76 42.53 1.78
CA LEU A 703 1.64 43.36 1.34
C LEU A 703 0.94 42.72 0.14
N LEU A 704 -0.39 42.76 0.15
CA LEU A 704 -1.24 42.23 -0.92
C LEU A 704 -2.26 43.28 -1.39
N ASN A 705 -2.63 43.19 -2.67
CA ASN A 705 -3.77 43.87 -3.29
C ASN A 705 -4.81 42.82 -3.69
N THR A 706 -5.60 42.39 -2.71
CA THR A 706 -6.67 41.39 -2.79
C THR A 706 -8.00 42.08 -3.07
N LYS A 707 -8.55 41.93 -4.28
CA LYS A 707 -9.96 42.30 -4.56
C LYS A 707 -10.93 41.34 -3.85
#